data_AF-A0A8J8EL12-F1
#
_entry.id   AF-A0A8J8EL12-F1
#
_cell.length_a   1.000
_cell.length_b   1.000
_cell.length_c   1.000
_cell.angle_alpha   90.00
_cell.angle_beta   90.00
_cell.angle_gamma   90.00
#
_symmetry.space_group_name_H-M   'P 1'
#
loop_
_entity.id
_entity.type
_entity.pdbx_description
1 polymer ?
#
loop_
_entity_poly.entity_id
_entity_poly.type
_entity_poly.pdbx_seq_one_letter_code
_entity_poly.pdbx_strand_id
1 'polypeptide(L)'
;MIGCFLLSIIQKRREKKGDEKKPRSSRTVAHKVATLVIFILLINAQYAAAIDLWNPIDSYKEAVSSIKEKISGAWDWLKGGRHLGTAAATGCFAYAMSSAAAGAVGGSVVPGLGTIAGAVGMALVAGTACYLGGAAIENWIKGTFDFFSSDDDDGGGLSILQPRNLSYNEYASRSTLLGVFNTTYVNLTELIQAEQKDFLELKARLAAQLIAYDIESTDGSTGEFSNVEIRGPDKIFGFSAIPVEFTLKPGDNPDVKDPICLTDVKLYVYTRDGRPLWTREWKFQPGEKCGESNDGTVWTFRTILKGPDPYENQVDAVLNGLATWDIVNQIYLATPADEPYEIVAEVTGIKQIYYSTGDGWIFDHNETISARWRTSSAYKHIAAGRIQIGGFSEGTLPIDYQDDPKARMFVPYLMRGSGAASNIIARAWVNPLHIINASSTYKIYIGANDQFFNLVPVTNLTVTDEARLVVYRLLKNGQWELAAALPISSMATLGDILSNPTAFEGTVTYHGASDIVTYMAFIGIKAEVTRDDGTKIPIWMLISPNIGVVSPERTVRLDPTFAQIEDLISDQEWTAYDAEQAKALVETIVQELEEKIASAEHYIEIGSQLGNQKVVDYATKAKEHYLEAITYAKKIPTSEKLEDTIRYLEIVRDEEMAGDYYLEAARLASYGAYDQAETMAETAEKIADVADEYKGTILGGIFGTNFQLGDLIWWLIALAIVAGVFYVLFGKRAAVLVAVLFLAFAVLDSNLIGAILAKIGGFSLLDKLKFW
;
A
#
# COMPACT_ATOMS: atom_id res chain seq x y z
N MET A 1 -28.71 -14.58 33.12
CA MET A 1 -28.65 -14.83 34.58
C MET A 1 -28.40 -13.56 35.42
N ILE A 2 -27.76 -12.52 34.89
CA ILE A 2 -27.55 -11.22 35.58
C ILE A 2 -28.84 -10.36 35.67
N GLY A 3 -29.76 -10.48 34.70
CA GLY A 3 -31.03 -9.73 34.69
C GLY A 3 -32.01 -10.09 35.82
N CYS A 4 -32.02 -11.34 36.28
CA CYS A 4 -32.89 -11.76 37.39
C CYS A 4 -32.39 -11.26 38.75
N PHE A 5 -31.08 -11.03 38.89
CA PHE A 5 -30.46 -10.53 40.12
C PHE A 5 -30.77 -9.04 40.35
N LEU A 6 -30.80 -8.24 39.27
CA LEU A 6 -31.15 -6.82 39.31
C LEU A 6 -32.64 -6.57 39.62
N LEU A 7 -33.54 -7.42 39.13
CA LEU A 7 -34.98 -7.33 39.43
C LEU A 7 -35.32 -7.67 40.90
N SER A 8 -34.59 -8.62 41.49
CA SER A 8 -34.72 -8.99 42.92
C SER A 8 -34.36 -7.82 43.86
N ILE A 9 -33.28 -7.10 43.57
CA ILE A 9 -32.81 -5.95 44.38
C ILE A 9 -33.82 -4.79 44.34
N ILE A 10 -34.50 -4.60 43.22
CA ILE A 10 -35.49 -3.53 43.03
C ILE A 10 -36.81 -3.86 43.73
N GLN A 11 -37.25 -5.12 43.73
CA GLN A 11 -38.43 -5.55 44.50
C GLN A 11 -38.19 -5.45 46.01
N LYS A 12 -37.02 -5.86 46.50
CA LYS A 12 -36.67 -5.80 47.94
C LYS A 12 -36.59 -4.37 48.50
N ARG A 13 -36.39 -3.37 47.64
CA ARG A 13 -36.45 -1.94 48.02
C ARG A 13 -37.85 -1.35 48.00
N ARG A 14 -38.83 -1.98 47.33
CA ARG A 14 -40.22 -1.52 47.31
C ARG A 14 -41.04 -1.96 48.54
N GLU A 15 -40.68 -3.07 49.17
CA GLU A 15 -41.40 -3.58 50.35
C GLU A 15 -41.04 -2.87 51.68
N LYS A 16 -39.95 -2.09 51.73
CA LYS A 16 -39.50 -1.39 52.95
C LYS A 16 -40.01 0.04 53.12
N LYS A 17 -40.99 0.48 52.33
CA LYS A 17 -41.67 1.78 52.50
C LYS A 17 -43.17 1.66 52.25
N GLY A 18 -43.89 1.08 53.21
CA GLY A 18 -45.21 1.61 53.61
C GLY A 18 -44.97 2.87 54.46
N ASP A 19 -45.79 3.92 54.49
CA ASP A 19 -47.15 4.12 54.02
C ASP A 19 -47.35 5.56 53.54
N GLU A 20 -48.46 5.78 52.84
CA GLU A 20 -49.15 7.07 52.58
C GLU A 20 -48.61 8.08 51.54
N LYS A 21 -49.05 7.94 50.28
CA LYS A 21 -50.06 8.79 49.59
C LYS A 21 -49.86 8.92 48.05
N LYS A 22 -50.87 8.40 47.34
CA LYS A 22 -51.35 8.61 45.95
C LYS A 22 -50.40 8.38 44.74
N PRO A 23 -50.89 7.67 43.69
CA PRO A 23 -50.08 7.30 42.53
C PRO A 23 -50.04 8.45 41.51
N ARG A 24 -48.86 9.00 41.23
CA ARG A 24 -48.63 9.81 40.03
C ARG A 24 -47.35 9.36 39.32
N SER A 25 -47.57 8.85 38.10
CA SER A 25 -46.61 8.65 37.02
C SER A 25 -45.70 7.41 37.06
N SER A 26 -46.30 6.22 36.88
CA SER A 26 -45.56 5.08 36.29
C SER A 26 -45.10 5.36 34.83
N ARG A 27 -45.66 6.40 34.19
CA ARG A 27 -45.27 6.88 32.85
C ARG A 27 -43.81 7.36 32.77
N THR A 28 -43.26 7.94 33.83
CA THR A 28 -41.92 8.58 33.80
C THR A 28 -40.79 7.55 33.91
N VAL A 29 -41.03 6.42 34.58
CA VAL A 29 -40.05 5.32 34.67
C VAL A 29 -40.10 4.45 33.41
N ALA A 30 -41.30 4.21 32.86
CA ALA A 30 -41.47 3.52 31.59
C ALA A 30 -40.87 4.31 30.41
N HIS A 31 -41.02 5.65 30.38
CA HIS A 31 -40.31 6.50 29.42
C HIS A 31 -38.80 6.41 29.57
N LYS A 32 -38.25 6.50 30.80
CA LYS A 32 -36.80 6.43 31.02
C LYS A 32 -36.17 5.09 30.59
N VAL A 33 -36.89 3.98 30.77
CA VAL A 33 -36.45 2.66 30.30
C VAL A 33 -36.61 2.53 28.78
N ALA A 34 -37.69 3.04 28.20
CA ALA A 34 -37.90 3.04 26.75
C ALA A 34 -36.87 3.92 26.01
N THR A 35 -36.50 5.09 26.55
CA THR A 35 -35.47 5.97 25.98
C THR A 35 -34.09 5.32 26.07
N LEU A 36 -33.77 4.59 27.15
CA LEU A 36 -32.52 3.84 27.28
C LEU A 36 -32.45 2.69 26.26
N VAL A 37 -33.56 1.98 26.03
CA VAL A 37 -33.64 0.89 25.04
C VAL A 37 -33.57 1.42 23.60
N ILE A 38 -34.24 2.54 23.30
CA ILE A 38 -34.14 3.22 21.99
C ILE A 38 -32.73 3.76 21.74
N PHE A 39 -32.04 4.25 22.77
CA PHE A 39 -30.67 4.73 22.66
C PHE A 39 -29.66 3.59 22.45
N ILE A 40 -29.85 2.45 23.12
CA ILE A 40 -29.06 1.22 22.89
C ILE A 40 -29.33 0.66 21.47
N LEU A 41 -30.55 0.80 20.96
CA LEU A 41 -30.89 0.43 19.57
C LEU A 41 -30.29 1.40 18.54
N LEU A 42 -30.21 2.70 18.82
CA LEU A 42 -29.59 3.70 17.93
C LEU A 42 -28.06 3.58 17.88
N ILE A 43 -27.42 3.25 19.00
CA ILE A 43 -25.98 2.94 19.04
C ILE A 43 -25.68 1.63 18.30
N ASN A 44 -26.53 0.60 18.45
CA ASN A 44 -26.42 -0.61 17.63
C ASN A 44 -26.72 -0.37 16.14
N ALA A 45 -27.59 0.59 15.80
CA ALA A 45 -27.89 0.95 14.41
C ALA A 45 -26.74 1.66 13.70
N GLN A 46 -25.86 2.37 14.41
CA GLN A 46 -24.60 2.90 13.83
C GLN A 46 -23.59 1.78 13.49
N TYR A 47 -23.70 0.61 14.12
CA TYR A 47 -22.88 -0.58 13.81
C TYR A 47 -23.57 -1.58 12.86
N ALA A 48 -24.87 -1.41 12.58
CA ALA A 48 -25.68 -2.32 11.77
C ALA A 48 -26.23 -1.69 10.48
N ALA A 49 -25.61 -0.63 9.95
CA ALA A 49 -25.92 -0.07 8.64
C ALA A 49 -25.27 -0.89 7.51
N ALA A 50 -25.60 -2.18 7.48
CA ALA A 50 -25.47 -3.06 6.33
C ALA A 50 -26.59 -4.10 6.41
N ILE A 51 -27.85 -3.66 6.31
CA ILE A 51 -29.02 -4.46 5.87
C ILE A 51 -30.12 -3.46 5.47
N ASP A 52 -30.58 -3.60 4.22
CA ASP A 52 -31.75 -2.93 3.64
C ASP A 52 -33.03 -3.18 4.47
N LEU A 53 -33.85 -2.13 4.69
CA LEU A 53 -35.33 -2.17 4.60
C LEU A 53 -36.00 -0.81 4.92
N TRP A 54 -36.62 -0.24 3.87
CA TRP A 54 -37.89 0.51 3.78
C TRP A 54 -38.33 1.57 4.83
N ASN A 55 -38.60 2.76 4.27
CA ASN A 55 -39.35 3.97 4.70
C ASN A 55 -40.40 3.83 5.86
N PRO A 56 -40.42 4.75 6.84
CA PRO A 56 -41.45 5.81 6.84
C PRO A 56 -40.99 7.21 7.35
N ILE A 57 -41.22 8.23 6.53
CA ILE A 57 -40.74 9.62 6.63
C ILE A 57 -41.46 10.53 7.66
N ASP A 58 -42.54 10.10 8.31
CA ASP A 58 -43.34 11.04 9.12
C ASP A 58 -42.91 11.18 10.60
N SER A 59 -42.11 10.26 11.13
CA SER A 59 -41.61 10.33 12.53
C SER A 59 -40.39 11.26 12.69
N TYR A 60 -39.82 11.77 11.60
CA TYR A 60 -38.53 12.46 11.59
C TYR A 60 -38.66 13.98 11.80
N LYS A 61 -39.80 14.59 11.46
CA LYS A 61 -39.96 16.06 11.48
C LYS A 61 -39.97 16.67 12.89
N GLU A 62 -40.57 15.99 13.88
CA GLU A 62 -40.57 16.47 15.28
C GLU A 62 -39.23 16.28 15.98
N ALA A 63 -38.48 15.23 15.63
CA ALA A 63 -37.13 15.01 16.15
C ALA A 63 -36.15 16.06 15.60
N VAL A 64 -36.24 16.37 14.30
CA VAL A 64 -35.38 17.35 13.63
C VAL A 64 -35.66 18.78 14.08
N SER A 65 -36.92 19.16 14.35
CA SER A 65 -37.24 20.49 14.87
C SER A 65 -36.73 20.68 16.31
N SER A 66 -36.88 19.67 17.17
CA SER A 66 -36.35 19.69 18.54
C SER A 66 -34.81 19.72 18.59
N ILE A 67 -34.15 19.05 17.64
CA ILE A 67 -32.69 19.08 17.49
C ILE A 67 -32.23 20.46 16.99
N LYS A 68 -32.90 21.04 15.98
CA LYS A 68 -32.59 22.40 15.49
C LYS A 68 -32.70 23.46 16.58
N GLU A 69 -33.74 23.38 17.40
CA GLU A 69 -34.00 24.35 18.48
C GLU A 69 -32.98 24.21 19.64
N LYS A 70 -32.52 22.99 19.93
CA LYS A 70 -31.46 22.73 20.91
C LYS A 70 -30.07 23.13 20.38
N ILE A 71 -29.82 22.97 19.09
CA ILE A 71 -28.58 23.41 18.42
C ILE A 71 -28.51 24.94 18.37
N SER A 72 -29.61 25.63 18.06
CA SER A 72 -29.64 27.09 18.11
C SER A 72 -29.46 27.61 19.53
N GLY A 73 -30.04 26.95 20.55
CA GLY A 73 -29.82 27.30 21.95
C GLY A 73 -28.37 27.11 22.42
N ALA A 74 -27.69 26.07 21.94
CA ALA A 74 -26.26 25.84 22.20
C ALA A 74 -25.38 26.89 21.49
N TRP A 75 -25.74 27.28 20.27
CA TRP A 75 -25.09 28.35 19.50
C TRP A 75 -25.23 29.72 20.15
N ASP A 76 -26.41 30.05 20.67
CA ASP A 76 -26.65 31.32 21.36
C ASP A 76 -25.96 31.36 22.73
N TRP A 77 -25.86 30.23 23.43
CA TRP A 77 -25.06 30.08 24.65
C TRP A 77 -23.55 30.28 24.38
N LEU A 78 -23.04 29.74 23.26
CA LEU A 78 -21.65 29.91 22.81
C LEU A 78 -21.33 31.35 22.37
N LYS A 79 -22.25 32.04 21.70
CA LYS A 79 -22.11 33.47 21.36
C LYS A 79 -22.21 34.39 22.59
N GLY A 80 -22.99 34.00 23.60
CA GLY A 80 -23.22 34.80 24.81
C GLY A 80 -22.11 34.72 25.85
N GLY A 81 -21.26 33.68 25.82
CA GLY A 81 -20.16 33.47 26.77
C GLY A 81 -18.83 34.02 26.27
N ARG A 82 -18.26 35.01 26.98
CA ARG A 82 -16.90 35.57 26.73
C ARG A 82 -15.76 34.59 27.12
N HIS A 83 -15.83 33.32 26.73
CA HIS A 83 -14.91 32.27 27.22
C HIS A 83 -14.06 31.57 26.16
N LEU A 84 -14.18 31.92 24.88
CA LEU A 84 -13.26 31.47 23.82
C LEU A 84 -12.71 32.71 23.12
N GLY A 85 -11.56 33.18 23.60
CA GLY A 85 -10.95 34.46 23.25
C GLY A 85 -10.29 34.56 21.88
N THR A 86 -10.55 33.66 20.92
CA THR A 86 -9.99 33.76 19.58
C THR A 86 -11.02 33.42 18.50
N ALA A 87 -11.16 34.32 17.52
CA ALA A 87 -12.12 34.22 16.40
C ALA A 87 -11.92 32.98 15.50
N ALA A 88 -10.75 32.33 15.57
CA ALA A 88 -10.43 31.11 14.83
C ALA A 88 -11.18 29.88 15.37
N ALA A 89 -11.28 29.71 16.70
CA ALA A 89 -11.92 28.53 17.31
C ALA A 89 -13.45 28.51 17.09
N THR A 90 -14.09 29.69 17.09
CA THR A 90 -15.53 29.83 16.79
C THR A 90 -15.83 29.62 15.30
N GLY A 91 -14.90 29.99 14.42
CA GLY A 91 -14.99 29.75 12.98
C GLY A 91 -14.94 28.27 12.60
N CYS A 92 -14.01 27.51 13.19
CA CYS A 92 -13.85 26.07 12.92
C CYS A 92 -15.07 25.25 13.40
N PHE A 93 -15.59 25.57 14.59
CA PHE A 93 -16.77 24.88 15.15
C PHE A 93 -18.05 25.18 14.35
N ALA A 94 -18.22 26.42 13.86
CA ALA A 94 -19.33 26.80 13.00
C ALA A 94 -19.25 26.12 11.62
N TYR A 95 -18.04 25.98 11.06
CA TYR A 95 -17.81 25.34 9.76
C TYR A 95 -18.11 23.84 9.82
N ALA A 96 -17.63 23.13 10.85
CA ALA A 96 -17.90 21.71 11.08
C ALA A 96 -19.39 21.40 11.35
N MET A 97 -20.08 22.29 12.06
CA MET A 97 -21.53 22.15 12.31
C MET A 97 -22.36 22.44 11.04
N SER A 98 -21.91 23.34 10.16
CA SER A 98 -22.60 23.66 8.90
C SER A 98 -22.45 22.55 7.85
N SER A 99 -21.31 21.87 7.79
CA SER A 99 -21.05 20.75 6.88
C SER A 99 -21.81 19.48 7.31
N ALA A 100 -21.89 19.22 8.61
CA ALA A 100 -22.71 18.13 9.16
C ALA A 100 -24.22 18.33 8.88
N ALA A 101 -24.70 19.58 8.92
CA ALA A 101 -26.09 19.91 8.56
C ALA A 101 -26.38 19.80 7.06
N ALA A 102 -25.42 20.10 6.19
CA ALA A 102 -25.56 19.98 4.74
C ALA A 102 -25.55 18.51 4.27
N GLY A 103 -24.71 17.67 4.87
CA GLY A 103 -24.66 16.22 4.60
C GLY A 103 -25.94 15.48 4.99
N ALA A 104 -26.69 15.99 5.98
CA ALA A 104 -27.95 15.39 6.42
C ALA A 104 -29.18 15.76 5.54
N VAL A 105 -29.06 16.73 4.61
CA VAL A 105 -30.19 17.23 3.80
C VAL A 105 -30.07 16.81 2.31
N GLY A 106 -28.87 16.47 1.83
CA GLY A 106 -28.61 16.07 0.44
C GLY A 106 -28.69 14.56 0.19
N GLY A 107 -29.86 13.95 0.39
CA GLY A 107 -30.10 12.54 0.06
C GLY A 107 -30.21 12.29 -1.45
N SER A 108 -29.26 11.53 -2.00
CA SER A 108 -29.31 10.66 -3.19
C SER A 108 -30.09 11.13 -4.44
N VAL A 109 -29.37 11.46 -5.52
CA VAL A 109 -29.84 11.14 -6.88
C VAL A 109 -28.62 10.91 -7.80
N VAL A 110 -28.64 9.78 -8.52
CA VAL A 110 -27.68 9.25 -9.53
C VAL A 110 -26.68 8.18 -9.02
N PRO A 111 -26.85 6.90 -9.40
CA PRO A 111 -25.86 5.85 -9.20
C PRO A 111 -24.83 5.86 -10.33
N GLY A 112 -23.54 5.95 -9.98
CA GLY A 112 -22.42 5.86 -10.91
C GLY A 112 -21.70 7.20 -11.12
N LEU A 113 -20.46 7.27 -10.63
CA LEU A 113 -19.46 8.33 -10.88
C LEU A 113 -19.84 9.75 -10.39
N GLY A 114 -19.40 10.18 -9.20
CA GLY A 114 -19.50 11.61 -8.87
C GLY A 114 -19.23 12.17 -7.46
N THR A 115 -18.86 11.40 -6.43
CA THR A 115 -18.76 11.93 -5.03
C THR A 115 -17.38 11.95 -4.38
N ILE A 116 -16.30 11.64 -5.10
CA ILE A 116 -14.93 11.68 -4.52
C ILE A 116 -14.27 13.06 -4.71
N ALA A 117 -14.61 13.82 -5.76
CA ALA A 117 -13.94 15.09 -6.06
C ALA A 117 -14.38 16.27 -5.16
N GLY A 118 -15.59 16.24 -4.58
CA GLY A 118 -16.10 17.35 -3.75
C GLY A 118 -15.71 17.28 -2.26
N ALA A 119 -15.47 16.08 -1.73
CA ALA A 119 -15.16 15.87 -0.31
C ALA A 119 -13.67 16.09 0.00
N VAL A 120 -12.78 15.76 -0.94
CA VAL A 120 -11.32 15.90 -0.78
C VAL A 120 -10.89 17.38 -0.84
N GLY A 121 -11.55 18.20 -1.67
CA GLY A 121 -11.21 19.62 -1.82
C GLY A 121 -11.54 20.51 -0.61
N MET A 122 -12.45 20.08 0.27
CA MET A 122 -12.88 20.88 1.44
C MET A 122 -12.32 20.37 2.79
N ALA A 123 -11.79 19.16 2.85
CA ALA A 123 -11.13 18.62 4.05
C ALA A 123 -9.74 19.23 4.29
N LEU A 124 -9.01 19.55 3.20
CA LEU A 124 -7.65 20.09 3.27
C LEU A 124 -7.56 21.52 3.84
N VAL A 125 -8.59 22.35 3.67
CA VAL A 125 -8.62 23.73 4.20
C VAL A 125 -9.04 23.78 5.68
N ALA A 126 -9.76 22.77 6.17
CA ALA A 126 -10.18 22.67 7.57
C ALA A 126 -9.12 22.04 8.48
N GLY A 127 -8.27 21.14 7.95
CA GLY A 127 -7.24 20.42 8.72
C GLY A 127 -6.17 21.35 9.31
N THR A 128 -5.68 22.32 8.54
CA THR A 128 -4.63 23.26 8.97
C THR A 128 -5.12 24.28 10.01
N ALA A 129 -6.39 24.71 9.96
CA ALA A 129 -6.98 25.62 10.94
C ALA A 129 -7.38 24.92 12.26
N CYS A 130 -7.68 23.62 12.22
CA CYS A 130 -8.01 22.82 13.40
C CYS A 130 -6.77 22.38 14.19
N TYR A 131 -5.61 22.23 13.53
CA TYR A 131 -4.36 21.83 14.18
C TYR A 131 -3.86 22.89 15.19
N LEU A 132 -3.96 24.18 14.84
CA LEU A 132 -3.69 25.30 15.76
C LEU A 132 -4.67 25.39 16.96
N GLY A 133 -5.84 24.75 16.86
CA GLY A 133 -6.80 24.61 17.96
C GLY A 133 -6.43 23.51 18.97
N GLY A 134 -5.61 22.54 18.58
CA GLY A 134 -5.18 21.41 19.42
C GLY A 134 -4.43 21.87 20.67
N ALA A 135 -3.48 22.80 20.53
CA ALA A 135 -2.74 23.38 21.65
C ALA A 135 -3.62 24.18 22.63
N ALA A 136 -4.72 24.78 22.15
CA ALA A 136 -5.68 25.49 22.99
C ALA A 136 -6.63 24.54 23.74
N ILE A 137 -6.99 23.41 23.11
CA ILE A 137 -7.80 22.34 23.71
C ILE A 137 -6.99 21.55 24.74
N GLU A 138 -5.72 21.27 24.45
CA GLU A 138 -4.79 20.63 25.38
C GLU A 138 -4.57 21.49 26.63
N ASN A 139 -4.35 22.80 26.46
CA ASN A 139 -4.26 23.75 27.57
C ASN A 139 -5.59 23.90 28.33
N TRP A 140 -6.74 23.79 27.65
CA TRP A 140 -8.05 23.78 28.31
C TRP A 140 -8.28 22.51 29.13
N ILE A 141 -7.86 21.34 28.64
CA ILE A 141 -7.94 20.06 29.37
C ILE A 141 -7.00 20.09 30.60
N LYS A 142 -5.75 20.52 30.40
CA LYS A 142 -4.76 20.71 31.48
C LYS A 142 -5.24 21.73 32.52
N GLY A 143 -5.91 22.80 32.11
CA GLY A 143 -6.45 23.83 33.02
C GLY A 143 -7.82 23.53 33.64
N THR A 144 -8.59 22.58 33.11
CA THR A 144 -9.96 22.25 33.61
C THR A 144 -9.97 20.99 34.48
N PHE A 145 -9.00 20.09 34.31
CA PHE A 145 -8.85 18.85 35.06
C PHE A 145 -7.55 18.83 35.88
N ASP A 146 -7.56 19.57 36.99
CA ASP A 146 -6.53 19.58 38.06
C ASP A 146 -6.35 18.21 38.78
N PHE A 147 -6.90 17.12 38.23
CA PHE A 147 -6.83 15.77 38.80
C PHE A 147 -5.54 15.03 38.42
N PHE A 148 -4.78 15.53 37.43
CA PHE A 148 -3.54 14.91 36.97
C PHE A 148 -2.27 15.60 37.48
N SER A 149 -2.38 16.74 38.18
CA SER A 149 -1.27 17.28 38.97
C SER A 149 -1.45 16.85 40.42
N SER A 150 -0.98 15.65 40.75
CA SER A 150 -0.65 15.31 42.13
C SER A 150 0.84 15.57 42.33
N ASP A 151 1.16 16.75 42.85
CA ASP A 151 2.25 16.85 43.83
C ASP A 151 1.74 16.09 45.06
N ASP A 152 2.12 14.82 45.19
CA ASP A 152 2.36 14.13 46.46
C ASP A 152 2.66 12.64 46.20
N ASP A 153 3.77 12.20 46.78
CA ASP A 153 4.23 10.83 46.89
C ASP A 153 3.15 9.91 47.50
N ASP A 154 2.66 8.93 46.72
CA ASP A 154 2.59 7.51 47.14
C ASP A 154 1.72 6.67 46.18
N GLY A 155 2.38 5.69 45.56
CA GLY A 155 1.89 4.36 45.15
C GLY A 155 0.43 4.19 44.71
N GLY A 156 0.19 4.20 43.39
CA GLY A 156 -1.06 3.65 42.83
C GLY A 156 -1.35 3.92 41.35
N GLY A 157 -0.36 4.29 40.53
CA GLY A 157 -0.56 4.56 39.10
C GLY A 157 -0.82 3.29 38.29
N LEU A 158 -1.85 3.32 37.43
CA LEU A 158 -2.15 2.25 36.46
C LEU A 158 -0.92 1.98 35.58
N SER A 159 -0.39 0.75 35.63
CA SER A 159 0.80 0.30 34.88
C SER A 159 0.66 0.29 33.34
N ILE A 160 -0.50 0.66 32.81
CA ILE A 160 -0.80 0.77 31.37
C ILE A 160 -0.38 2.13 30.76
N LEU A 161 -0.02 3.10 31.60
CA LEU A 161 0.33 4.47 31.18
C LEU A 161 1.82 4.80 31.35
N GLN A 162 2.66 3.81 31.66
CA GLN A 162 4.10 4.05 31.84
C GLN A 162 4.83 3.94 30.49
N PRO A 163 5.69 4.91 30.13
CA PRO A 163 6.55 4.81 28.97
C PRO A 163 7.37 3.52 29.00
N ARG A 164 7.63 2.92 27.83
CA ARG A 164 8.53 1.77 27.74
C ARG A 164 9.92 2.20 28.20
N ASN A 165 10.45 1.53 29.23
CA ASN A 165 11.83 1.71 29.63
C ASN A 165 12.76 0.98 28.64
N LEU A 166 13.80 1.68 28.19
CA LEU A 166 14.82 1.16 27.27
C LEU A 166 16.07 0.80 28.07
N SER A 167 16.64 -0.39 27.83
CA SER A 167 17.94 -0.75 28.44
C SER A 167 19.10 -0.14 27.65
N TYR A 168 20.25 0.10 28.30
CA TYR A 168 21.45 0.61 27.61
C TYR A 168 21.89 -0.30 26.45
N ASN A 169 21.80 -1.62 26.61
CA ASN A 169 22.14 -2.56 25.54
C ASN A 169 21.19 -2.47 24.34
N GLU A 170 19.92 -2.17 24.58
CA GLU A 170 18.91 -2.00 23.52
C GLU A 170 19.12 -0.68 22.77
N TYR A 171 19.42 0.39 23.49
CA TYR A 171 19.85 1.70 22.98
C TYR A 171 21.12 1.59 22.12
N ALA A 172 22.21 1.06 22.70
CA ALA A 172 23.51 0.96 22.06
C ALA A 172 23.51 0.03 20.82
N SER A 173 22.63 -0.97 20.80
CA SER A 173 22.47 -1.86 19.65
C SER A 173 21.57 -1.31 18.54
N ARG A 174 20.87 -0.18 18.77
CA ARG A 174 19.90 0.43 17.83
C ARG A 174 18.88 -0.59 17.29
N SER A 175 18.58 -1.60 18.10
CA SER A 175 17.83 -2.79 17.66
C SER A 175 16.36 -2.51 17.34
N THR A 176 15.81 -1.51 18.01
CA THR A 176 14.44 -0.98 17.90
C THR A 176 14.25 -0.25 16.57
N LEU A 177 15.18 0.65 16.25
CA LEU A 177 15.25 1.36 14.98
C LEU A 177 15.49 0.39 13.79
N LEU A 178 16.32 -0.63 13.95
CA LEU A 178 16.47 -1.70 12.95
C LEU A 178 15.17 -2.50 12.73
N GLY A 179 14.25 -2.49 13.69
CA GLY A 179 12.90 -3.03 13.56
C GLY A 179 12.01 -2.25 12.59
N VAL A 180 12.27 -0.95 12.38
CA VAL A 180 11.63 -0.16 11.31
C VAL A 180 12.05 -0.66 9.94
N PHE A 181 13.34 -0.96 9.81
CA PHE A 181 13.98 -1.46 8.59
C PHE A 181 13.97 -3.00 8.53
N ASN A 182 12.84 -3.61 8.93
CA ASN A 182 12.67 -5.05 9.04
C ASN A 182 12.70 -5.73 7.66
N THR A 183 13.91 -6.05 7.22
CA THR A 183 14.18 -6.80 6.00
C THR A 183 15.20 -7.91 6.26
N THR A 184 15.30 -8.84 5.31
CA THR A 184 16.31 -9.89 5.37
C THR A 184 17.63 -9.32 4.86
N TYR A 185 18.56 -9.04 5.78
CA TYR A 185 19.93 -8.66 5.45
C TYR A 185 20.75 -9.91 5.16
N VAL A 186 21.33 -9.98 3.97
CA VAL A 186 22.04 -11.18 3.50
C VAL A 186 23.46 -10.82 3.12
N ASN A 187 24.42 -11.57 3.65
CA ASN A 187 25.82 -11.46 3.26
C ASN A 187 26.07 -12.12 1.89
N LEU A 188 27.25 -11.89 1.29
CA LEU A 188 27.57 -12.44 -0.04
C LEU A 188 27.52 -13.98 -0.10
N THR A 189 27.85 -14.67 1.00
CA THR A 189 27.90 -16.14 1.08
C THR A 189 26.50 -16.77 1.02
N GLU A 190 25.51 -16.11 1.62
CA GLU A 190 24.12 -16.58 1.67
C GLU A 190 23.26 -16.04 0.53
N LEU A 191 23.74 -15.01 -0.17
CA LEU A 191 22.99 -14.26 -1.18
C LEU A 191 22.44 -15.14 -2.31
N ILE A 192 23.23 -16.07 -2.83
CA ILE A 192 22.78 -16.95 -3.94
C ILE A 192 21.59 -17.80 -3.52
N GLN A 193 21.59 -18.32 -2.28
CA GLN A 193 20.48 -19.14 -1.78
C GLN A 193 19.23 -18.29 -1.53
N ALA A 194 19.41 -17.07 -1.01
CA ALA A 194 18.33 -16.12 -0.78
C ALA A 194 17.69 -15.67 -2.11
N GLU A 195 18.50 -15.36 -3.13
CA GLU A 195 18.06 -15.01 -4.48
C GLU A 195 17.23 -16.13 -5.11
N GLN A 196 17.70 -17.38 -5.06
CA GLN A 196 16.98 -18.52 -5.61
C GLN A 196 15.65 -18.76 -4.90
N LYS A 197 15.62 -18.63 -3.57
CA LYS A 197 14.40 -18.79 -2.78
C LYS A 197 13.38 -17.70 -3.10
N ASP A 198 13.81 -16.44 -3.13
CA ASP A 198 12.96 -15.30 -3.49
C ASP A 198 12.44 -15.44 -4.92
N PHE A 199 13.29 -15.84 -5.87
CA PHE A 199 12.89 -16.10 -7.26
C PHE A 199 11.79 -17.17 -7.36
N LEU A 200 11.92 -18.30 -6.65
CA LEU A 200 10.90 -19.35 -6.62
C LEU A 200 9.59 -18.88 -5.98
N GLU A 201 9.66 -18.04 -4.95
CA GLU A 201 8.48 -17.45 -4.33
C GLU A 201 7.75 -16.49 -5.29
N LEU A 202 8.47 -15.60 -5.95
CA LEU A 202 7.92 -14.68 -6.95
C LEU A 202 7.29 -15.44 -8.12
N LYS A 203 7.96 -16.49 -8.58
CA LYS A 203 7.46 -17.39 -9.62
C LYS A 203 6.14 -18.05 -9.23
N ALA A 204 6.03 -18.53 -7.99
CA ALA A 204 4.80 -19.12 -7.46
C ALA A 204 3.65 -18.11 -7.36
N ARG A 205 3.94 -16.84 -7.01
CA ARG A 205 2.93 -15.75 -6.97
C ARG A 205 2.38 -15.42 -8.37
N LEU A 206 3.18 -15.63 -9.41
CA LEU A 206 2.83 -15.40 -10.81
C LEU A 206 2.27 -16.67 -11.50
N ALA A 207 1.96 -17.72 -10.73
CA ALA A 207 1.41 -18.94 -11.29
C ALA A 207 0.06 -18.68 -11.97
N ALA A 208 -0.07 -19.21 -13.18
CA ALA A 208 -1.28 -19.16 -13.99
C ALA A 208 -1.75 -20.60 -14.30
N GLN A 209 -2.95 -20.74 -14.83
CA GLN A 209 -3.54 -22.00 -15.25
C GLN A 209 -4.00 -21.91 -16.70
N LEU A 210 -3.96 -23.03 -17.42
CA LEU A 210 -4.42 -23.11 -18.80
C LEU A 210 -5.93 -23.37 -18.85
N ILE A 211 -6.71 -22.37 -19.25
CA ILE A 211 -8.17 -22.41 -19.35
C ILE A 211 -8.62 -22.29 -20.81
N ALA A 212 -9.83 -22.76 -21.11
CA ALA A 212 -10.47 -22.47 -22.39
C ALA A 212 -10.97 -21.02 -22.41
N TYR A 213 -10.73 -20.34 -23.53
CA TYR A 213 -11.32 -19.04 -23.82
C TYR A 213 -12.65 -19.23 -24.54
N ASP A 214 -13.56 -18.27 -24.37
CA ASP A 214 -14.81 -18.23 -25.12
C ASP A 214 -14.48 -18.04 -26.60
N ILE A 215 -15.05 -18.87 -27.47
CA ILE A 215 -14.87 -18.81 -28.91
C ILE A 215 -16.18 -18.54 -29.63
N GLU A 216 -16.09 -17.79 -30.72
CA GLU A 216 -17.15 -17.53 -31.66
C GLU A 216 -16.76 -18.11 -33.03
N SER A 217 -17.70 -18.81 -33.66
CA SER A 217 -17.56 -19.21 -35.05
C SER A 217 -17.77 -17.99 -35.93
N THR A 218 -16.75 -17.61 -36.70
CA THR A 218 -16.78 -16.35 -37.45
C THR A 218 -17.08 -16.54 -38.93
N ASP A 219 -16.56 -17.59 -39.57
CA ASP A 219 -16.77 -17.84 -41.00
C ASP A 219 -16.45 -19.29 -41.38
N GLY A 220 -16.99 -19.73 -42.52
CA GLY A 220 -16.62 -20.96 -43.21
C GLY A 220 -17.32 -22.24 -42.73
N SER A 221 -16.75 -23.38 -43.10
CA SER A 221 -17.21 -24.76 -42.83
C SER A 221 -17.00 -25.19 -41.37
N THR A 222 -17.36 -24.35 -40.39
CA THR A 222 -17.11 -24.63 -38.96
C THR A 222 -17.85 -25.88 -38.46
N GLY A 223 -18.97 -26.26 -39.10
CA GLY A 223 -19.75 -27.46 -38.78
C GLY A 223 -19.05 -28.78 -39.12
N GLU A 224 -17.94 -28.75 -39.85
CA GLU A 224 -17.13 -29.94 -40.16
C GLU A 224 -16.22 -30.36 -38.99
N PHE A 225 -16.21 -29.58 -37.90
CA PHE A 225 -15.35 -29.80 -36.74
C PHE A 225 -16.16 -29.80 -35.45
N SER A 226 -15.70 -30.57 -34.47
CA SER A 226 -16.29 -30.66 -33.13
C SER A 226 -15.23 -30.40 -32.05
N ASN A 227 -15.68 -30.09 -30.83
CA ASN A 227 -14.81 -29.86 -29.66
C ASN A 227 -13.66 -28.88 -29.94
N VAL A 228 -14.00 -27.78 -30.63
CA VAL A 228 -13.05 -26.73 -30.97
C VAL A 228 -12.78 -25.89 -29.72
N GLU A 229 -11.53 -25.81 -29.31
CA GLU A 229 -11.11 -25.08 -28.12
C GLU A 229 -9.83 -24.30 -28.39
N ILE A 230 -9.83 -23.02 -27.99
CA ILE A 230 -8.61 -22.22 -27.87
C ILE A 230 -8.37 -22.03 -26.37
N ARG A 231 -7.23 -22.51 -25.88
CA ARG A 231 -6.84 -22.46 -24.48
C ARG A 231 -5.63 -21.56 -24.29
N GLY A 232 -5.67 -20.74 -23.24
CA GLY A 232 -4.60 -19.82 -22.87
C GLY A 232 -4.55 -19.61 -21.36
N PRO A 233 -3.61 -18.78 -20.86
CA PRO A 233 -3.49 -18.52 -19.43
C PRO A 233 -4.72 -17.80 -18.87
N ASP A 234 -5.13 -18.14 -17.65
CA ASP A 234 -6.21 -17.45 -16.94
C ASP A 234 -5.83 -16.01 -16.53
N LYS A 235 -4.52 -15.77 -16.35
CA LYS A 235 -3.92 -14.50 -15.95
C LYS A 235 -2.68 -14.21 -16.76
N ILE A 236 -2.62 -13.01 -17.33
CA ILE A 236 -1.49 -12.50 -18.13
C ILE A 236 -1.10 -11.15 -17.53
N PHE A 237 0.08 -11.04 -16.96
CA PHE A 237 0.57 -9.82 -16.34
C PHE A 237 1.39 -9.01 -17.35
N GLY A 238 0.89 -7.82 -17.70
CA GLY A 238 1.59 -6.87 -18.55
C GLY A 238 1.78 -7.32 -20.01
N PHE A 239 2.80 -6.80 -20.70
CA PHE A 239 3.03 -6.98 -22.14
C PHE A 239 3.71 -8.33 -22.46
N SER A 240 3.14 -9.40 -21.90
CA SER A 240 3.72 -10.74 -21.93
C SER A 240 3.38 -11.52 -23.20
N ALA A 241 4.33 -12.32 -23.67
CA ALA A 241 4.11 -13.40 -24.62
C ALA A 241 3.34 -14.54 -23.93
N ILE A 242 2.35 -15.12 -24.60
CA ILE A 242 1.37 -16.05 -24.05
C ILE A 242 1.47 -17.42 -24.72
N PRO A 243 1.51 -18.52 -23.93
CA PRO A 243 1.38 -19.87 -24.45
C PRO A 243 -0.08 -20.17 -24.80
N VAL A 244 -0.32 -20.72 -26.00
CA VAL A 244 -1.67 -20.98 -26.51
C VAL A 244 -1.74 -22.40 -27.09
N GLU A 245 -2.81 -23.10 -26.74
CA GLU A 245 -3.14 -24.43 -27.27
C GLU A 245 -4.46 -24.35 -28.03
N PHE A 246 -4.46 -24.79 -29.29
CA PHE A 246 -5.65 -24.93 -30.12
C PHE A 246 -5.93 -26.40 -30.36
N THR A 247 -7.15 -26.84 -30.04
CA THR A 247 -7.58 -28.22 -30.20
C THR A 247 -8.87 -28.29 -30.99
N LEU A 248 -8.99 -29.28 -31.86
CA LEU A 248 -10.20 -29.57 -32.63
C LEU A 248 -10.23 -31.04 -33.05
N LYS A 249 -11.44 -31.51 -33.38
CA LYS A 249 -11.69 -32.86 -33.90
C LYS A 249 -12.53 -32.79 -35.17
N PRO A 250 -12.49 -33.83 -36.03
CA PRO A 250 -13.50 -34.00 -37.06
C PRO A 250 -14.92 -33.95 -36.47
N GLY A 251 -15.89 -33.48 -37.25
CA GLY A 251 -17.31 -33.49 -36.86
C GLY A 251 -17.84 -34.92 -36.71
N ASP A 252 -18.71 -35.13 -35.72
CA ASP A 252 -19.23 -36.46 -35.37
C ASP A 252 -20.27 -36.95 -36.39
N ASN A 253 -19.92 -37.96 -37.19
CA ASN A 253 -20.91 -38.77 -37.91
C ASN A 253 -20.47 -40.24 -37.90
N PRO A 254 -20.97 -41.05 -36.94
CA PRO A 254 -20.51 -42.41 -36.79
C PRO A 254 -20.91 -43.35 -37.92
N ASP A 255 -21.94 -42.98 -38.69
CA ASP A 255 -22.52 -43.82 -39.72
C ASP A 255 -21.90 -43.58 -41.11
N VAL A 256 -21.04 -42.57 -41.27
CA VAL A 256 -20.45 -42.18 -42.56
C VAL A 256 -18.93 -42.07 -42.48
N LYS A 257 -18.24 -42.70 -43.44
CA LYS A 257 -16.78 -42.63 -43.55
C LYS A 257 -16.37 -41.36 -44.31
N ASP A 258 -16.18 -40.25 -43.60
CA ASP A 258 -15.74 -38.97 -44.19
C ASP A 258 -14.48 -38.41 -43.50
N PRO A 259 -13.27 -38.92 -43.79
CA PRO A 259 -12.04 -38.41 -43.20
C PRO A 259 -11.79 -36.96 -43.62
N ILE A 260 -11.34 -36.18 -42.64
CA ILE A 260 -10.85 -34.83 -42.86
C ILE A 260 -9.33 -34.85 -42.81
N CYS A 261 -8.70 -34.29 -43.84
CA CYS A 261 -7.27 -34.08 -43.95
C CYS A 261 -6.95 -32.60 -43.88
N LEU A 262 -6.24 -32.18 -42.83
CA LEU A 262 -5.81 -30.79 -42.67
C LEU A 262 -4.70 -30.46 -43.68
N THR A 263 -4.75 -29.27 -44.28
CA THR A 263 -3.71 -28.79 -45.20
C THR A 263 -2.97 -27.59 -44.62
N ASP A 264 -3.68 -26.71 -43.92
CA ASP A 264 -3.13 -25.51 -43.31
C ASP A 264 -3.86 -25.18 -42.01
N VAL A 265 -3.11 -24.85 -40.96
CA VAL A 265 -3.65 -24.32 -39.71
C VAL A 265 -2.89 -23.05 -39.34
N LYS A 266 -3.62 -21.97 -39.05
CA LYS A 266 -3.05 -20.70 -38.62
C LYS A 266 -3.58 -20.31 -37.26
N LEU A 267 -2.70 -19.83 -36.40
CA LEU A 267 -3.06 -19.20 -35.13
C LEU A 267 -2.37 -17.85 -35.01
N TYR A 268 -3.11 -16.79 -34.68
CA TYR A 268 -2.56 -15.44 -34.59
C TYR A 268 -3.35 -14.55 -33.64
N VAL A 269 -2.73 -13.45 -33.23
CA VAL A 269 -3.39 -12.39 -32.45
C VAL A 269 -4.02 -11.40 -33.42
N TYR A 270 -5.26 -11.01 -33.15
CA TYR A 270 -6.05 -10.07 -33.91
C TYR A 270 -6.34 -8.84 -33.04
N THR A 271 -5.77 -7.71 -33.43
CA THR A 271 -5.90 -6.44 -32.72
C THR A 271 -7.23 -5.74 -33.05
N ARG A 272 -7.58 -4.71 -32.28
CA ARG A 272 -8.81 -3.92 -32.48
C ARG A 272 -8.93 -3.28 -33.87
N ASP A 273 -7.82 -2.85 -34.46
CA ASP A 273 -7.73 -2.30 -35.83
C ASP A 273 -7.75 -3.37 -36.93
N GLY A 274 -7.80 -4.65 -36.55
CA GLY A 274 -7.95 -5.79 -37.45
C GLY A 274 -6.65 -6.32 -38.04
N ARG A 275 -5.51 -5.95 -37.47
CA ARG A 275 -4.19 -6.41 -37.91
C ARG A 275 -3.84 -7.76 -37.27
N PRO A 276 -3.42 -8.76 -38.06
CA PRO A 276 -2.87 -10.00 -37.52
C PRO A 276 -1.44 -9.76 -37.00
N LEU A 277 -1.13 -10.31 -35.82
CA LEU A 277 0.19 -10.30 -35.20
C LEU A 277 0.63 -11.73 -34.87
N TRP A 278 1.93 -11.98 -35.00
CA TRP A 278 2.59 -13.23 -34.57
C TRP A 278 2.02 -14.51 -35.17
N THR A 279 1.57 -14.47 -36.43
CA THR A 279 0.95 -15.64 -37.09
C THR A 279 1.87 -16.86 -37.07
N ARG A 280 1.36 -17.98 -36.54
CA ARG A 280 1.98 -19.30 -36.62
C ARG A 280 1.20 -20.13 -37.63
N GLU A 281 1.90 -20.70 -38.61
CA GLU A 281 1.29 -21.48 -39.71
C GLU A 281 1.86 -22.90 -39.74
N TRP A 282 1.00 -23.92 -39.68
CA TRP A 282 1.36 -25.32 -39.88
C TRP A 282 0.81 -25.81 -41.20
N LYS A 283 1.70 -26.19 -42.12
CA LYS A 283 1.34 -26.77 -43.43
C LYS A 283 1.59 -28.25 -43.44
N PHE A 284 0.65 -28.98 -44.03
CA PHE A 284 0.69 -30.43 -44.15
C PHE A 284 0.62 -30.82 -45.61
N GLN A 285 1.33 -31.88 -45.97
CA GLN A 285 1.13 -32.51 -47.27
C GLN A 285 -0.23 -33.23 -47.29
N PRO A 286 -0.89 -33.33 -48.46
CA PRO A 286 -2.13 -34.08 -48.57
C PRO A 286 -1.96 -35.51 -48.03
N GLY A 287 -2.84 -35.91 -47.11
CA GLY A 287 -2.78 -37.24 -46.48
C GLY A 287 -1.95 -37.33 -45.19
N GLU A 288 -1.15 -36.31 -44.86
CA GLU A 288 -0.23 -36.35 -43.71
C GLU A 288 -0.96 -36.24 -42.36
N LYS A 289 -1.97 -35.37 -42.29
CA LYS A 289 -2.70 -35.04 -41.06
C LYS A 289 -4.20 -35.28 -41.25
N CYS A 290 -4.59 -36.54 -41.37
CA CYS A 290 -5.98 -36.95 -41.54
C CYS A 290 -6.56 -37.61 -40.28
N GLY A 291 -7.88 -37.64 -40.18
CA GLY A 291 -8.61 -38.33 -39.10
C GLY A 291 -10.11 -38.37 -39.36
N GLU A 292 -10.78 -39.31 -38.68
CA GLU A 292 -12.23 -39.53 -38.73
C GLU A 292 -12.84 -39.34 -37.33
N SER A 293 -14.14 -39.10 -37.20
CA SER A 293 -14.75 -39.01 -35.86
C SER A 293 -14.67 -40.33 -35.07
N ASN A 294 -14.71 -41.45 -35.79
CA ASN A 294 -14.81 -42.80 -35.23
C ASN A 294 -13.49 -43.39 -34.73
N ASP A 295 -12.35 -42.79 -35.11
CA ASP A 295 -11.02 -43.24 -34.69
C ASP A 295 -10.50 -42.51 -33.44
N GLY A 296 -11.30 -41.57 -32.90
CA GLY A 296 -10.93 -40.76 -31.74
C GLY A 296 -9.90 -39.68 -32.02
N THR A 297 -9.67 -39.30 -33.29
CA THR A 297 -8.69 -38.28 -33.67
C THR A 297 -8.94 -36.95 -32.96
N VAL A 298 -7.88 -36.42 -32.36
CA VAL A 298 -7.81 -35.08 -31.80
C VAL A 298 -6.56 -34.41 -32.33
N TRP A 299 -6.72 -33.26 -32.97
CA TRP A 299 -5.57 -32.46 -33.40
C TRP A 299 -5.33 -31.35 -32.39
N THR A 300 -4.06 -31.21 -31.98
CA THR A 300 -3.62 -30.19 -31.02
C THR A 300 -2.45 -29.42 -31.61
N PHE A 301 -2.54 -28.10 -31.57
CA PHE A 301 -1.55 -27.15 -32.05
C PHE A 301 -1.13 -26.24 -30.91
N ARG A 302 0.18 -26.04 -30.75
CA ARG A 302 0.76 -25.34 -29.59
C ARG A 302 1.72 -24.28 -30.07
N THR A 303 1.58 -23.06 -29.57
CA THR A 303 2.39 -21.92 -30.01
C THR A 303 2.53 -20.88 -28.90
N ILE A 304 3.44 -19.93 -29.12
CA ILE A 304 3.53 -18.69 -28.35
C ILE A 304 3.02 -17.54 -29.21
N LEU A 305 2.20 -16.67 -28.63
CA LEU A 305 1.68 -15.44 -29.23
C LEU A 305 2.00 -14.24 -28.32
N LYS A 306 1.67 -13.01 -28.72
CA LYS A 306 1.78 -11.83 -27.85
C LYS A 306 0.75 -10.77 -28.25
N GLY A 307 0.21 -10.04 -27.29
CA GLY A 307 -0.63 -8.87 -27.55
C GLY A 307 0.10 -7.75 -28.32
N PRO A 308 -0.60 -6.68 -28.73
CA PRO A 308 0.03 -5.47 -29.22
C PRO A 308 0.91 -4.82 -28.15
N ASP A 309 2.03 -4.25 -28.59
CA ASP A 309 3.00 -3.59 -27.72
C ASP A 309 3.59 -2.35 -28.42
N PRO A 310 3.16 -1.13 -28.06
CA PRO A 310 3.66 0.09 -28.67
C PRO A 310 4.91 0.66 -27.99
N TYR A 311 5.38 0.06 -26.89
CA TYR A 311 6.39 0.67 -25.99
C TYR A 311 7.81 0.18 -26.24
N GLU A 312 8.02 -0.83 -27.09
CA GLU A 312 9.34 -1.45 -27.32
C GLU A 312 10.44 -0.42 -27.66
N ASN A 313 10.18 0.51 -28.58
CA ASN A 313 11.14 1.55 -28.96
C ASN A 313 11.44 2.54 -27.82
N GLN A 314 10.46 2.78 -26.94
CA GLN A 314 10.62 3.67 -25.80
C GLN A 314 11.52 3.04 -24.74
N VAL A 315 11.40 1.71 -24.55
CA VAL A 315 12.29 0.95 -23.67
C VAL A 315 13.73 1.01 -24.17
N ASP A 316 13.96 0.93 -25.48
CA ASP A 316 15.30 1.12 -26.06
C ASP A 316 15.88 2.50 -25.74
N ALA A 317 15.06 3.55 -25.76
CA ALA A 317 15.54 4.88 -25.37
C ALA A 317 16.00 4.91 -23.90
N VAL A 318 15.27 4.25 -22.99
CA VAL A 318 15.67 4.14 -21.57
C VAL A 318 16.97 3.35 -21.43
N LEU A 319 17.05 2.19 -22.07
CA LEU A 319 18.22 1.32 -22.01
C LEU A 319 19.48 1.94 -22.61
N ASN A 320 19.33 2.80 -23.61
CA ASN A 320 20.45 3.52 -24.22
C ASN A 320 20.81 4.82 -23.48
N GLY A 321 20.10 5.16 -22.40
CA GLY A 321 20.37 6.38 -21.63
C GLY A 321 19.89 7.67 -22.31
N LEU A 322 18.96 7.54 -23.26
CA LEU A 322 18.39 8.63 -24.05
C LEU A 322 16.98 9.02 -23.60
N ALA A 323 16.44 8.39 -22.56
CA ALA A 323 15.08 8.64 -22.12
C ALA A 323 14.96 9.94 -21.33
N THR A 324 13.87 10.65 -21.60
CA THR A 324 13.38 11.76 -20.79
C THR A 324 12.43 11.24 -19.70
N TRP A 325 12.10 12.09 -18.73
CA TRP A 325 11.06 11.80 -17.73
C TRP A 325 9.74 11.36 -18.37
N ASP A 326 9.31 12.02 -19.46
CA ASP A 326 8.08 11.68 -20.17
C ASP A 326 8.09 10.25 -20.72
N ILE A 327 9.22 9.82 -21.29
CA ILE A 327 9.39 8.46 -21.81
C ILE A 327 9.29 7.44 -20.67
N VAL A 328 10.01 7.69 -19.57
CA VAL A 328 9.98 6.80 -18.40
C VAL A 328 8.57 6.70 -17.83
N ASN A 329 7.88 7.83 -17.66
CA ASN A 329 6.53 7.88 -17.10
C ASN A 329 5.50 7.19 -18.00
N GLN A 330 5.60 7.34 -19.33
CA GLN A 330 4.74 6.63 -20.29
C GLN A 330 4.88 5.12 -20.17
N ILE A 331 6.12 4.60 -20.11
CA ILE A 331 6.38 3.16 -19.96
C ILE A 331 5.88 2.67 -18.60
N TYR A 332 6.14 3.43 -17.53
CA TYR A 332 5.80 3.02 -16.17
C TYR A 332 4.28 2.96 -15.93
N LEU A 333 3.52 3.86 -16.56
CA LEU A 333 2.06 3.89 -16.49
C LEU A 333 1.36 3.05 -17.58
N ALA A 334 2.12 2.45 -18.49
CA ALA A 334 1.62 1.66 -19.61
C ALA A 334 0.76 0.49 -19.14
N THR A 335 -0.43 0.34 -19.74
CA THR A 335 -1.36 -0.75 -19.42
C THR A 335 -1.77 -1.49 -20.70
N PRO A 336 -1.56 -2.81 -20.81
CA PRO A 336 -1.96 -3.58 -22.00
C PRO A 336 -3.47 -3.70 -22.17
N ALA A 337 -4.26 -3.43 -21.12
CA ALA A 337 -5.72 -3.38 -21.20
C ALA A 337 -6.24 -2.27 -22.13
N ASP A 338 -5.43 -1.24 -22.41
CA ASP A 338 -5.78 -0.16 -23.34
C ASP A 338 -5.72 -0.60 -24.81
N GLU A 339 -5.10 -1.74 -25.09
CA GLU A 339 -4.93 -2.31 -26.44
C GLU A 339 -5.48 -3.75 -26.50
N PRO A 340 -6.81 -3.94 -26.44
CA PRO A 340 -7.41 -5.27 -26.39
C PRO A 340 -7.18 -6.06 -27.68
N TYR A 341 -7.03 -7.37 -27.54
CA TYR A 341 -6.84 -8.29 -28.65
C TYR A 341 -7.63 -9.59 -28.47
N GLU A 342 -7.83 -10.30 -29.58
CA GLU A 342 -8.37 -11.66 -29.59
C GLU A 342 -7.42 -12.61 -30.30
N ILE A 343 -7.60 -13.91 -30.13
CA ILE A 343 -6.86 -14.95 -30.83
C ILE A 343 -7.78 -15.53 -31.91
N VAL A 344 -7.23 -15.72 -33.11
CA VAL A 344 -7.95 -16.30 -34.24
C VAL A 344 -7.27 -17.59 -34.67
N ALA A 345 -8.08 -18.63 -34.87
CA ALA A 345 -7.69 -19.89 -35.49
C ALA A 345 -8.34 -20.02 -36.87
N GLU A 346 -7.54 -20.27 -37.90
CA GLU A 346 -8.01 -20.59 -39.24
C GLU A 346 -7.54 -22.00 -39.61
N VAL A 347 -8.44 -22.82 -40.13
CA VAL A 347 -8.16 -24.19 -40.52
C VAL A 347 -8.64 -24.39 -41.94
N THR A 348 -7.74 -24.83 -42.81
CA THR A 348 -8.06 -25.27 -44.17
C THR A 348 -7.74 -26.74 -44.29
N GLY A 349 -8.56 -27.46 -45.04
CA GLY A 349 -8.39 -28.88 -45.27
C GLY A 349 -9.21 -29.40 -46.43
N ILE A 350 -9.20 -30.72 -46.55
CA ILE A 350 -9.96 -31.48 -47.53
C ILE A 350 -10.77 -32.53 -46.78
N LYS A 351 -12.08 -32.56 -47.01
CA LYS A 351 -12.96 -33.65 -46.60
C LYS A 351 -13.04 -34.66 -47.74
N GLN A 352 -12.75 -35.92 -47.47
CA GLN A 352 -12.91 -37.00 -48.44
C GLN A 352 -14.31 -37.56 -48.30
N ILE A 353 -15.09 -37.56 -49.39
CA ILE A 353 -16.46 -38.03 -49.40
C ILE A 353 -16.49 -39.47 -49.90
N TYR A 354 -17.15 -40.35 -49.13
CA TYR A 354 -17.38 -41.74 -49.51
C TYR A 354 -18.87 -42.04 -49.60
N TYR A 355 -19.23 -43.02 -50.43
CA TYR A 355 -20.57 -43.62 -50.44
C TYR A 355 -20.50 -45.11 -50.13
N SER A 356 -21.56 -45.62 -49.50
CA SER A 356 -21.68 -47.05 -49.16
C SER A 356 -22.48 -47.79 -50.22
N THR A 357 -21.98 -48.97 -50.61
CA THR A 357 -22.69 -49.89 -51.52
C THR A 357 -23.33 -51.07 -50.78
N GLY A 358 -23.25 -51.10 -49.44
CA GLY A 358 -23.64 -52.26 -48.61
C GLY A 358 -22.51 -53.28 -48.40
N ASP A 359 -21.60 -53.43 -49.37
CA ASP A 359 -20.43 -54.31 -49.29
C ASP A 359 -19.14 -53.58 -48.84
N GLY A 360 -19.15 -52.25 -48.84
CA GLY A 360 -18.02 -51.42 -48.44
C GLY A 360 -18.17 -49.94 -48.83
N TRP A 361 -17.23 -49.12 -48.35
CA TRP A 361 -17.12 -47.70 -48.65
C TRP A 361 -16.26 -47.46 -49.89
N ILE A 362 -16.79 -46.69 -50.84
CA ILE A 362 -16.09 -46.30 -52.07
C ILE A 362 -15.86 -44.78 -52.05
N PHE A 363 -14.62 -44.36 -52.34
CA PHE A 363 -14.27 -42.95 -52.44
C PHE A 363 -14.92 -42.34 -53.68
N ASP A 364 -15.54 -41.17 -53.51
CA ASP A 364 -16.17 -40.41 -54.59
C ASP A 364 -15.29 -39.23 -55.02
N HIS A 365 -15.19 -38.21 -54.16
CA HIS A 365 -14.45 -36.99 -54.45
C HIS A 365 -13.96 -36.29 -53.17
N ASN A 366 -13.22 -35.20 -53.35
CA ASN A 366 -12.69 -34.34 -52.30
C ASN A 366 -13.43 -33.01 -52.27
N GLU A 367 -13.80 -32.55 -51.08
CA GLU A 367 -14.38 -31.23 -50.85
C GLU A 367 -13.42 -30.35 -50.05
N THR A 368 -13.23 -29.10 -50.48
CA THR A 368 -12.36 -28.16 -49.75
C THR A 368 -13.13 -27.55 -48.59
N ILE A 369 -12.53 -27.56 -47.41
CA ILE A 369 -13.12 -26.98 -46.21
C ILE A 369 -12.21 -25.87 -45.67
N SER A 370 -12.83 -24.80 -45.16
CA SER A 370 -12.14 -23.67 -44.53
C SER A 370 -12.99 -23.20 -43.38
N ALA A 371 -12.45 -23.15 -42.17
CA ALA A 371 -13.17 -22.77 -40.95
C ALA A 371 -12.36 -21.77 -40.13
N ARG A 372 -13.06 -20.79 -39.54
CA ARG A 372 -12.42 -19.74 -38.73
C ARG A 372 -13.14 -19.51 -37.40
N TRP A 373 -12.37 -19.55 -36.32
CA TRP A 373 -12.82 -19.25 -34.96
C TRP A 373 -12.03 -18.08 -34.38
N ARG A 374 -12.71 -17.28 -33.56
CA ARG A 374 -12.13 -16.13 -32.88
C ARG A 374 -12.52 -16.18 -31.41
N THR A 375 -11.59 -15.85 -30.52
CA THR A 375 -11.92 -15.70 -29.10
C THR A 375 -12.73 -14.41 -28.84
N SER A 376 -13.53 -14.39 -27.77
CA SER A 376 -14.26 -13.20 -27.30
C SER A 376 -13.95 -12.83 -25.84
N SER A 377 -12.98 -13.54 -25.24
CA SER A 377 -12.58 -13.36 -23.84
C SER A 377 -11.08 -13.22 -23.64
N ALA A 378 -10.23 -13.32 -24.68
CA ALA A 378 -8.77 -13.43 -24.47
C ALA A 378 -8.21 -12.18 -23.76
N TYR A 379 -8.64 -10.99 -24.15
CA TYR A 379 -8.22 -9.74 -23.50
C TYR A 379 -8.64 -9.62 -22.03
N LYS A 380 -9.70 -10.34 -21.59
CA LYS A 380 -10.19 -10.26 -20.20
C LYS A 380 -9.23 -10.89 -19.19
N HIS A 381 -8.29 -11.69 -19.67
CA HIS A 381 -7.27 -12.35 -18.86
C HIS A 381 -6.01 -11.49 -18.67
N ILE A 382 -5.97 -10.30 -19.27
CA ILE A 382 -4.89 -9.33 -19.12
C ILE A 382 -5.08 -8.58 -17.81
N ALA A 383 -4.17 -8.80 -16.86
CA ALA A 383 -4.03 -7.97 -15.68
C ALA A 383 -3.27 -6.66 -16.02
N ALA A 384 -3.49 -5.62 -15.22
CA ALA A 384 -2.79 -4.35 -15.39
C ALA A 384 -1.27 -4.57 -15.46
N GLY A 385 -0.60 -3.83 -16.36
CA GLY A 385 0.84 -4.00 -16.61
C GLY A 385 1.74 -3.51 -15.49
N ARG A 386 1.20 -2.90 -14.45
CA ARG A 386 1.95 -2.40 -13.30
C ARG A 386 2.38 -3.54 -12.40
N ILE A 387 3.67 -3.63 -12.20
CA ILE A 387 4.32 -4.64 -11.37
C ILE A 387 4.76 -3.95 -10.09
N GLN A 388 4.37 -4.51 -8.94
CA GLN A 388 4.95 -4.15 -7.65
C GLN A 388 5.41 -5.42 -6.96
N ILE A 389 6.72 -5.50 -6.74
CA ILE A 389 7.36 -6.61 -6.03
C ILE A 389 7.77 -6.06 -4.67
N GLY A 390 7.14 -6.57 -3.60
CA GLY A 390 7.42 -6.14 -2.23
C GLY A 390 8.87 -6.43 -1.81
N GLY A 391 9.40 -5.71 -0.85
CA GLY A 391 10.80 -5.80 -0.40
C GLY A 391 11.11 -4.63 0.52
N PHE A 392 12.39 -4.32 0.72
CA PHE A 392 12.86 -3.13 1.42
C PHE A 392 12.26 -1.89 0.78
N SER A 393 11.41 -1.18 1.53
CA SER A 393 10.55 -0.13 1.02
C SER A 393 11.03 1.26 1.42
N GLU A 394 11.95 1.32 2.38
CA GLU A 394 12.35 2.53 3.13
C GLU A 394 13.32 3.45 2.35
N GLY A 395 13.63 3.14 1.09
CA GLY A 395 14.51 3.96 0.26
C GLY A 395 16.00 3.73 0.56
N THR A 396 16.42 4.11 1.75
CA THR A 396 17.78 3.96 2.26
C THR A 396 17.77 3.85 3.77
N LEU A 397 18.77 3.17 4.31
CA LEU A 397 19.13 3.31 5.70
C LEU A 397 19.58 4.75 6.01
N PRO A 398 19.44 5.16 7.28
CA PRO A 398 20.02 6.40 7.78
C PRO A 398 21.55 6.40 7.65
N ILE A 399 22.14 7.59 7.50
CA ILE A 399 23.59 7.76 7.32
C ILE A 399 24.37 7.19 8.51
N ASP A 400 23.81 7.24 9.72
CA ASP A 400 24.45 6.73 10.95
C ASP A 400 24.70 5.22 10.93
N TYR A 401 24.12 4.49 9.98
CA TYR A 401 24.41 3.08 9.74
C TYR A 401 25.62 2.85 8.82
N GLN A 402 26.33 3.89 8.38
CA GLN A 402 27.47 3.76 7.45
C GLN A 402 28.57 2.79 7.93
N ASP A 403 28.77 2.73 9.25
CA ASP A 403 29.76 1.84 9.88
C ASP A 403 29.15 0.51 10.37
N ASP A 404 27.81 0.37 10.32
CA ASP A 404 27.13 -0.88 10.64
C ASP A 404 27.37 -1.93 9.54
N PRO A 405 27.75 -3.18 9.88
CA PRO A 405 27.90 -4.26 8.92
C PRO A 405 26.69 -4.47 7.99
N LYS A 406 25.47 -4.21 8.47
CA LYS A 406 24.22 -4.34 7.71
C LYS A 406 24.13 -3.37 6.53
N ALA A 407 24.75 -2.19 6.61
CA ALA A 407 24.78 -1.25 5.49
C ALA A 407 25.58 -1.79 4.29
N ARG A 408 26.45 -2.78 4.52
CA ARG A 408 27.25 -3.46 3.48
C ARG A 408 26.67 -4.81 3.06
N MET A 409 25.57 -5.26 3.68
CA MET A 409 24.84 -6.45 3.27
C MET A 409 23.88 -6.12 2.12
N PHE A 410 23.29 -7.15 1.53
CA PHE A 410 22.28 -7.01 0.48
C PHE A 410 20.89 -7.19 1.06
N VAL A 411 19.95 -6.37 0.58
CA VAL A 411 18.52 -6.51 0.86
C VAL A 411 17.74 -6.57 -0.44
N PRO A 412 16.63 -7.32 -0.50
CA PRO A 412 15.78 -7.35 -1.67
C PRO A 412 14.92 -6.10 -1.69
N TYR A 413 15.14 -5.19 -2.64
CA TYR A 413 14.42 -3.91 -2.71
C TYR A 413 12.99 -4.08 -3.20
N LEU A 414 12.06 -3.28 -2.67
CA LEU A 414 10.77 -3.08 -3.30
C LEU A 414 11.01 -2.53 -4.70
N MET A 415 10.39 -3.14 -5.72
CA MET A 415 10.51 -2.67 -7.09
C MET A 415 9.14 -2.41 -7.69
N ARG A 416 9.08 -1.37 -8.51
CA ARG A 416 7.87 -0.99 -9.21
C ARG A 416 8.18 -0.77 -10.69
N GLY A 417 7.27 -1.13 -11.58
CA GLY A 417 7.53 -0.99 -13.01
C GLY A 417 6.43 -1.54 -13.90
N SER A 418 6.78 -1.80 -15.16
CA SER A 418 5.88 -2.36 -16.17
C SER A 418 6.61 -3.31 -17.12
N GLY A 419 5.86 -4.11 -17.87
CA GLY A 419 6.39 -5.02 -18.89
C GLY A 419 5.87 -6.45 -18.78
N ALA A 420 6.61 -7.41 -19.28
CA ALA A 420 6.24 -8.81 -19.44
C ALA A 420 6.40 -9.63 -18.15
N ALA A 421 5.67 -9.28 -17.09
CA ALA A 421 5.78 -9.89 -15.76
C ALA A 421 5.43 -11.38 -15.72
N SER A 422 4.57 -11.87 -16.62
CA SER A 422 4.31 -13.30 -16.72
C SER A 422 5.50 -14.08 -17.30
N ASN A 423 6.39 -13.43 -18.05
CA ASN A 423 7.52 -14.08 -18.72
C ASN A 423 8.85 -13.89 -18.03
N ILE A 424 9.14 -12.70 -17.52
CA ILE A 424 10.43 -12.35 -16.92
C ILE A 424 10.20 -12.09 -15.43
N ILE A 425 11.08 -12.62 -14.60
CA ILE A 425 11.14 -12.32 -13.17
C ILE A 425 12.52 -11.73 -12.92
N ALA A 426 12.55 -10.55 -12.32
CA ALA A 426 13.79 -9.86 -11.98
C ALA A 426 13.71 -9.32 -10.55
N ARG A 427 14.83 -9.37 -9.83
CA ARG A 427 14.97 -8.87 -8.47
C ARG A 427 16.28 -8.14 -8.25
N ALA A 428 16.17 -6.92 -7.72
CA ALA A 428 17.30 -6.12 -7.27
C ALA A 428 17.63 -6.42 -5.81
N TRP A 429 18.79 -7.01 -5.59
CA TRP A 429 19.44 -7.11 -4.29
C TRP A 429 20.49 -6.00 -4.22
N VAL A 430 20.33 -5.07 -3.30
CA VAL A 430 21.12 -3.83 -3.27
C VAL A 430 21.59 -3.57 -1.84
N ASN A 431 22.74 -2.92 -1.69
CA ASN A 431 23.12 -2.37 -0.40
C ASN A 431 22.08 -1.35 0.06
N PRO A 432 21.60 -1.43 1.31
CA PRO A 432 20.49 -0.62 1.76
C PRO A 432 20.85 0.84 2.06
N LEU A 433 22.12 1.23 1.98
CA LEU A 433 22.59 2.59 2.24
C LEU A 433 23.03 3.29 0.94
N HIS A 434 22.46 4.46 0.67
CA HIS A 434 22.70 5.25 -0.54
C HIS A 434 23.02 6.71 -0.23
N ILE A 435 24.30 7.09 -0.34
CA ILE A 435 24.78 8.44 0.02
C ILE A 435 25.44 9.10 -1.19
N ILE A 436 25.18 10.40 -1.41
CA ILE A 436 25.93 11.18 -2.40
C ILE A 436 27.42 11.17 -2.05
N ASN A 437 28.27 11.05 -3.07
CA ASN A 437 29.71 10.78 -3.04
C ASN A 437 30.11 9.39 -2.52
N ALA A 438 29.16 8.52 -2.22
CA ALA A 438 29.41 7.11 -1.91
C ALA A 438 28.97 6.19 -3.05
N SER A 439 29.29 4.91 -2.91
CA SER A 439 28.94 3.88 -3.88
C SER A 439 28.05 2.82 -3.26
N SER A 440 27.08 2.32 -4.03
CA SER A 440 26.22 1.19 -3.63
C SER A 440 26.35 0.08 -4.66
N THR A 441 26.37 -1.17 -4.19
CA THR A 441 26.45 -2.35 -5.06
C THR A 441 25.05 -2.86 -5.35
N TYR A 442 24.81 -3.15 -6.63
CA TYR A 442 23.60 -3.73 -7.16
C TYR A 442 23.90 -5.13 -7.67
N LYS A 443 23.06 -6.08 -7.32
CA LYS A 443 23.02 -7.41 -7.92
C LYS A 443 21.60 -7.68 -8.38
N ILE A 444 21.43 -7.88 -9.68
CA ILE A 444 20.12 -8.06 -10.29
C ILE A 444 20.02 -9.52 -10.72
N TYR A 445 19.16 -10.28 -10.03
CA TYR A 445 18.87 -11.68 -10.36
C TYR A 445 17.69 -11.74 -11.33
N ILE A 446 17.86 -12.41 -12.47
CA ILE A 446 16.92 -12.43 -13.60
C ILE A 446 16.73 -13.88 -14.06
N GLY A 447 15.50 -14.23 -14.39
CA GLY A 447 15.18 -15.50 -15.06
C GLY A 447 13.82 -15.43 -15.74
N ALA A 448 13.60 -16.32 -16.71
CA ALA A 448 12.26 -16.47 -17.28
C ALA A 448 11.37 -17.33 -16.37
N ASN A 449 10.07 -17.06 -16.40
CA ASN A 449 9.07 -17.85 -15.70
C ASN A 449 8.75 -19.11 -16.51
N ASP A 450 9.57 -20.16 -16.32
CA ASP A 450 9.34 -21.43 -17.02
C ASP A 450 7.96 -22.05 -16.73
N GLN A 451 7.35 -21.79 -15.56
CA GLN A 451 6.06 -22.37 -15.20
C GLN A 451 4.95 -21.80 -16.06
N PHE A 452 5.05 -20.51 -16.38
CA PHE A 452 4.15 -19.85 -17.30
C PHE A 452 4.29 -20.42 -18.72
N PHE A 453 5.52 -20.48 -19.26
CA PHE A 453 5.74 -21.05 -20.60
C PHE A 453 5.38 -22.55 -20.69
N ASN A 454 5.60 -23.32 -19.62
CA ASN A 454 5.30 -24.75 -19.56
C ASN A 454 3.80 -25.07 -19.43
N LEU A 455 2.91 -24.07 -19.30
CA LEU A 455 1.47 -24.28 -19.43
C LEU A 455 1.12 -24.95 -20.76
N VAL A 456 1.85 -24.59 -21.83
CA VAL A 456 1.78 -25.24 -23.13
C VAL A 456 3.21 -25.54 -23.59
N PRO A 457 3.69 -26.79 -23.48
CA PRO A 457 5.06 -27.12 -23.84
C PRO A 457 5.27 -26.96 -25.36
N VAL A 458 6.09 -25.98 -25.73
CA VAL A 458 6.56 -25.72 -27.10
C VAL A 458 8.01 -26.18 -27.21
N THR A 459 8.34 -26.93 -28.26
CA THR A 459 9.68 -27.49 -28.45
C THR A 459 10.69 -26.40 -28.84
N ASN A 460 11.93 -26.51 -28.37
CA ASN A 460 13.04 -25.60 -28.66
C ASN A 460 12.79 -24.11 -28.33
N LEU A 461 11.88 -23.84 -27.39
CA LEU A 461 11.66 -22.49 -26.88
C LEU A 461 12.92 -21.99 -26.15
N THR A 462 13.39 -20.79 -26.50
CA THR A 462 14.49 -20.12 -25.80
C THR A 462 14.11 -18.68 -25.52
N VAL A 463 14.66 -18.12 -24.44
CA VAL A 463 14.48 -16.71 -24.07
C VAL A 463 15.85 -16.09 -23.91
N THR A 464 16.33 -15.41 -24.95
CA THR A 464 17.63 -14.73 -24.94
C THR A 464 17.46 -13.28 -24.57
N ASP A 465 18.24 -12.78 -23.62
CA ASP A 465 18.06 -11.43 -23.08
C ASP A 465 19.26 -10.49 -23.22
N GLU A 466 18.93 -9.22 -23.05
CA GLU A 466 19.84 -8.09 -22.88
C GLU A 466 19.32 -7.28 -21.68
N ALA A 467 20.14 -7.15 -20.65
CA ALA A 467 19.79 -6.44 -19.42
C ALA A 467 20.73 -5.26 -19.19
N ARG A 468 20.21 -4.20 -18.58
CA ARG A 468 21.00 -3.03 -18.19
C ARG A 468 20.41 -2.36 -16.96
N LEU A 469 21.27 -1.99 -16.03
CA LEU A 469 20.95 -0.96 -15.04
C LEU A 469 21.32 0.40 -15.62
N VAL A 470 20.40 1.35 -15.60
CA VAL A 470 20.65 2.75 -15.90
C VAL A 470 20.27 3.59 -14.69
N VAL A 471 21.11 4.55 -14.35
CA VAL A 471 20.88 5.46 -13.22
C VAL A 471 20.86 6.88 -13.76
N TYR A 472 19.74 7.54 -13.59
CA TYR A 472 19.56 8.94 -13.95
C TYR A 472 19.77 9.82 -12.73
N ARG A 473 20.43 10.96 -12.91
CA ARG A 473 20.42 12.04 -11.94
C ARG A 473 19.34 13.05 -12.32
N LEU A 474 18.55 13.47 -11.35
CA LEU A 474 17.62 14.59 -11.48
C LEU A 474 18.36 15.87 -11.12
N LEU A 475 18.31 16.87 -11.99
CA LEU A 475 18.86 18.20 -11.76
C LEU A 475 17.80 19.15 -11.20
N LYS A 476 18.23 20.23 -10.53
CA LYS A 476 17.35 21.25 -9.93
C LYS A 476 16.44 21.95 -10.95
N ASN A 477 16.84 21.96 -12.23
CA ASN A 477 16.03 22.49 -13.32
C ASN A 477 14.96 21.50 -13.84
N GLY A 478 14.82 20.32 -13.21
CA GLY A 478 13.89 19.26 -13.60
C GLY A 478 14.39 18.30 -14.68
N GLN A 479 15.59 18.53 -15.24
CA GLN A 479 16.15 17.67 -16.28
C GLN A 479 16.71 16.38 -15.70
N TRP A 480 16.62 15.31 -16.50
CA TRP A 480 17.18 14.00 -16.20
C TRP A 480 18.39 13.76 -17.08
N GLU A 481 19.48 13.30 -16.48
CA GLU A 481 20.69 12.96 -17.19
C GLU A 481 21.17 11.56 -16.80
N LEU A 482 21.65 10.78 -17.76
CA LEU A 482 22.28 9.50 -17.45
C LEU A 482 23.55 9.75 -16.62
N ALA A 483 23.57 9.26 -15.39
CA ALA A 483 24.71 9.37 -14.51
C ALA A 483 25.58 8.11 -14.49
N ALA A 484 24.95 6.93 -14.56
CA ALA A 484 25.66 5.66 -14.62
C ALA A 484 24.88 4.64 -15.45
N ALA A 485 25.59 3.68 -16.01
CA ALA A 485 24.99 2.51 -16.64
C ALA A 485 25.85 1.28 -16.39
N LEU A 486 25.22 0.15 -16.07
CA LEU A 486 25.88 -1.14 -15.89
C LEU A 486 25.24 -2.17 -16.83
N PRO A 487 26.01 -2.72 -17.80
CA PRO A 487 27.37 -2.31 -18.20
C PRO A 487 27.42 -0.93 -18.90
N ILE A 488 28.60 -0.30 -18.91
CA ILE A 488 28.79 1.07 -19.45
C ILE A 488 28.74 1.08 -20.98
N SER A 489 29.40 0.12 -21.63
CA SER A 489 29.61 0.13 -23.09
C SER A 489 28.50 -0.56 -23.90
N SER A 490 27.74 -1.46 -23.28
CA SER A 490 26.70 -2.26 -23.95
C SER A 490 25.74 -2.85 -22.92
N MET A 491 24.66 -3.47 -23.40
CA MET A 491 23.79 -4.30 -22.56
C MET A 491 24.52 -5.60 -22.16
N ALA A 492 24.18 -6.14 -20.99
CA ALA A 492 24.65 -7.45 -20.56
C ALA A 492 23.81 -8.53 -21.24
N THR A 493 24.44 -9.42 -22.00
CA THR A 493 23.77 -10.60 -22.57
C THR A 493 23.88 -11.74 -21.57
N LEU A 494 22.75 -12.20 -21.01
CA LEU A 494 22.76 -13.27 -20.00
C LEU A 494 22.56 -14.67 -20.60
N GLY A 495 22.28 -14.75 -21.90
CA GLY A 495 22.07 -16.01 -22.62
C GLY A 495 20.63 -16.49 -22.50
N ASP A 496 20.39 -17.80 -22.51
CA ASP A 496 19.05 -18.37 -22.35
C ASP A 496 18.62 -18.36 -20.87
N ILE A 497 17.85 -17.34 -20.49
CA ILE A 497 17.35 -17.15 -19.13
C ILE A 497 16.16 -18.03 -18.78
N LEU A 498 15.63 -18.80 -19.73
CA LEU A 498 14.59 -19.81 -19.48
C LEU A 498 15.15 -21.01 -18.72
N SER A 499 16.31 -21.51 -19.16
CA SER A 499 16.96 -22.69 -18.58
C SER A 499 17.90 -22.32 -17.44
N ASN A 500 18.49 -21.12 -17.47
CA ASN A 500 19.52 -20.69 -16.53
C ASN A 500 19.24 -19.28 -16.00
N PRO A 501 18.39 -19.13 -14.96
CA PRO A 501 18.33 -17.88 -14.21
C PRO A 501 19.73 -17.50 -13.70
N THR A 502 20.06 -16.22 -13.79
CA THR A 502 21.41 -15.71 -13.52
C THR A 502 21.35 -14.29 -12.98
N ALA A 503 22.50 -13.73 -12.62
CA ALA A 503 22.60 -12.36 -12.15
C ALA A 503 23.71 -11.60 -12.85
N PHE A 504 23.53 -10.29 -12.95
CA PHE A 504 24.64 -9.37 -13.18
C PHE A 504 24.77 -8.43 -11.98
N GLU A 505 26.01 -8.02 -11.71
CA GLU A 505 26.34 -7.20 -10.56
C GLU A 505 27.23 -6.03 -10.97
N GLY A 506 27.17 -4.97 -10.17
CA GLY A 506 28.13 -3.88 -10.27
C GLY A 506 27.82 -2.75 -9.30
N THR A 507 28.70 -1.77 -9.30
CA THR A 507 28.69 -0.69 -8.32
C THR A 507 28.35 0.63 -9.01
N VAL A 508 27.46 1.40 -8.40
CA VAL A 508 27.10 2.75 -8.84
C VAL A 508 27.63 3.74 -7.82
N THR A 509 28.39 4.73 -8.28
CA THR A 509 28.84 5.87 -7.47
C THR A 509 27.94 7.08 -7.73
N TYR A 510 27.38 7.67 -6.67
CA TYR A 510 26.50 8.83 -6.79
C TYR A 510 27.29 10.13 -6.69
N HIS A 511 27.83 10.65 -7.80
CA HIS A 511 28.66 11.86 -7.75
C HIS A 511 27.90 13.11 -7.26
N GLY A 512 28.44 13.83 -6.29
CA GLY A 512 27.85 15.08 -5.82
C GLY A 512 28.14 16.25 -6.75
N ALA A 513 27.13 17.08 -7.01
CA ALA A 513 27.26 18.40 -7.63
C ALA A 513 26.13 19.31 -7.13
N SER A 514 26.34 20.63 -7.18
CA SER A 514 25.45 21.62 -6.57
C SER A 514 24.08 21.73 -7.25
N ASP A 515 23.96 21.25 -8.48
CA ASP A 515 22.77 21.23 -9.31
C ASP A 515 22.02 19.90 -9.26
N ILE A 516 22.59 18.85 -8.63
CA ILE A 516 21.96 17.53 -8.52
C ILE A 516 20.97 17.51 -7.35
N VAL A 517 19.77 16.98 -7.62
CA VAL A 517 18.72 16.75 -6.64
C VAL A 517 18.83 15.34 -6.06
N THR A 518 18.76 14.31 -6.90
CA THR A 518 18.72 12.90 -6.48
C THR A 518 19.10 11.98 -7.64
N TYR A 519 19.15 10.67 -7.38
CA TYR A 519 19.38 9.62 -8.36
C TYR A 519 18.23 8.63 -8.38
N MET A 520 17.89 8.15 -9.58
CA MET A 520 16.85 7.15 -9.81
C MET A 520 17.42 6.02 -10.66
N ALA A 521 17.25 4.79 -10.20
CA ALA A 521 17.78 3.61 -10.85
C ALA A 521 16.67 2.85 -11.58
N PHE A 522 16.94 2.40 -12.80
CA PHE A 522 16.04 1.57 -13.59
C PHE A 522 16.79 0.36 -14.12
N ILE A 523 16.16 -0.79 -14.01
CA ILE A 523 16.61 -2.05 -14.56
C ILE A 523 15.71 -2.32 -15.75
N GLY A 524 16.29 -2.26 -16.95
CA GLY A 524 15.61 -2.66 -18.17
C GLY A 524 16.12 -4.02 -18.63
N ILE A 525 15.18 -4.86 -19.05
CA ILE A 525 15.44 -6.19 -19.61
C ILE A 525 14.67 -6.26 -20.91
N LYS A 526 15.36 -6.53 -22.01
CA LYS A 526 14.73 -6.92 -23.28
C LYS A 526 15.09 -8.37 -23.53
N ALA A 527 14.12 -9.17 -23.91
CA ALA A 527 14.36 -10.55 -24.29
C ALA A 527 13.58 -10.92 -25.53
N GLU A 528 14.09 -11.88 -26.28
CA GLU A 528 13.43 -12.45 -27.44
C GLU A 528 13.00 -13.89 -27.11
N VAL A 529 11.69 -14.14 -27.17
CA VAL A 529 11.15 -15.49 -27.14
C VAL A 529 11.24 -16.07 -28.54
N THR A 530 12.16 -17.01 -28.76
CA THR A 530 12.29 -17.69 -30.06
C THR A 530 11.34 -18.87 -30.10
N ARG A 531 10.31 -18.76 -30.94
CA ARG A 531 9.29 -19.79 -31.14
C ARG A 531 9.82 -20.94 -32.02
N ASP A 532 9.13 -22.08 -32.00
CA ASP A 532 9.47 -23.30 -32.75
C ASP A 532 9.64 -23.11 -34.28
N ASP A 533 8.99 -22.10 -34.86
CA ASP A 533 9.13 -21.71 -36.28
C ASP A 533 10.26 -20.71 -36.56
N GLY A 534 11.05 -20.35 -35.55
CA GLY A 534 12.11 -19.34 -35.64
C GLY A 534 11.63 -17.90 -35.54
N THR A 535 10.32 -17.65 -35.35
CA THR A 535 9.81 -16.32 -35.08
C THR A 535 10.33 -15.81 -33.74
N LYS A 536 10.86 -14.58 -33.72
CA LYS A 536 11.34 -13.90 -32.52
C LYS A 536 10.26 -12.94 -32.02
N ILE A 537 9.75 -13.19 -30.82
CA ILE A 537 8.74 -12.37 -30.17
C ILE A 537 9.42 -11.54 -29.08
N PRO A 538 9.55 -10.20 -29.23
CA PRO A 538 10.20 -9.36 -28.25
C PRO A 538 9.31 -9.24 -27.02
N ILE A 539 9.92 -9.29 -25.84
CA ILE A 539 9.33 -9.01 -24.54
C ILE A 539 10.28 -8.09 -23.78
N TRP A 540 9.75 -7.26 -22.89
CA TRP A 540 10.56 -6.32 -22.12
C TRP A 540 10.04 -6.16 -20.71
N MET A 541 10.91 -5.75 -19.80
CA MET A 541 10.56 -5.38 -18.43
C MET A 541 11.38 -4.15 -18.04
N LEU A 542 10.73 -3.13 -17.49
CA LEU A 542 11.38 -1.96 -16.91
C LEU A 542 10.91 -1.82 -15.47
N ILE A 543 11.84 -1.97 -14.51
CA ILE A 543 11.56 -1.88 -13.08
C ILE A 543 12.53 -0.92 -12.39
N SER A 544 12.02 -0.17 -11.43
CA SER A 544 12.79 0.73 -10.58
C SER A 544 12.80 0.17 -9.16
N PRO A 545 13.98 -0.16 -8.58
CA PRO A 545 14.07 -0.36 -7.14
C PRO A 545 13.75 0.96 -6.42
N ASN A 546 13.05 0.87 -5.31
CA ASN A 546 12.66 2.02 -4.49
C ASN A 546 13.83 2.51 -3.65
N ILE A 547 14.87 3.03 -4.31
CA ILE A 547 16.03 3.61 -3.66
C ILE A 547 15.75 5.07 -3.30
N GLY A 548 16.43 5.57 -2.28
CA GLY A 548 16.48 6.98 -1.95
C GLY A 548 17.90 7.42 -1.66
N VAL A 549 18.42 8.40 -2.38
CA VAL A 549 19.82 8.84 -2.20
C VAL A 549 19.87 10.09 -1.35
N VAL A 550 20.56 10.01 -0.21
CA VAL A 550 20.66 11.11 0.76
C VAL A 550 21.99 11.87 0.62
N SER A 551 21.96 13.17 0.92
CA SER A 551 23.17 14.01 0.91
C SER A 551 24.08 13.76 2.12
N PRO A 552 25.42 13.71 1.96
CA PRO A 552 26.37 13.55 3.06
C PRO A 552 26.45 14.79 3.96
N GLU A 553 26.00 15.96 3.48
CA GLU A 553 25.92 17.18 4.31
C GLU A 553 24.90 17.04 5.46
N ARG A 554 24.11 15.96 5.44
CA ARG A 554 23.26 15.48 6.53
C ARG A 554 24.00 14.51 7.45
N THR A 555 25.32 14.67 7.65
CA THR A 555 25.91 14.17 8.89
C THR A 555 25.10 14.77 10.01
N VAL A 556 24.38 13.89 10.72
CA VAL A 556 23.82 14.10 12.04
C VAL A 556 24.90 14.81 12.84
N ARG A 557 24.83 16.14 12.93
CA ARG A 557 25.84 16.94 13.63
C ARG A 557 25.84 16.61 15.13
N LEU A 558 24.77 15.95 15.55
CA LEU A 558 24.60 15.32 16.84
C LEU A 558 25.55 14.13 17.08
N ASP A 559 26.03 13.37 16.09
CA ASP A 559 26.69 12.06 16.33
C ASP A 559 27.96 12.14 17.21
N PRO A 560 28.89 13.12 17.03
CA PRO A 560 30.02 13.29 17.95
C PRO A 560 29.60 13.79 19.34
N THR A 561 28.49 14.53 19.43
CA THR A 561 27.97 15.16 20.65
C THR A 561 27.11 14.17 21.45
N PHE A 562 26.36 13.31 20.76
CA PHE A 562 25.65 12.16 21.29
C PHE A 562 26.65 11.13 21.78
N ALA A 563 27.68 10.78 21.01
CA ALA A 563 28.74 9.90 21.47
C ALA A 563 29.39 10.41 22.77
N GLN A 564 29.56 11.73 22.92
CA GLN A 564 30.05 12.33 24.17
C GLN A 564 29.05 12.20 25.33
N ILE A 565 27.74 12.35 25.09
CA ILE A 565 26.73 12.09 26.13
C ILE A 565 26.62 10.58 26.43
N GLU A 566 26.78 9.72 25.42
CA GLU A 566 26.83 8.26 25.53
C GLU A 566 28.03 7.79 26.36
N ASP A 567 29.18 8.44 26.21
CA ASP A 567 30.36 8.20 27.04
C ASP A 567 30.08 8.54 28.51
N LEU A 568 29.30 9.60 28.79
CA LEU A 568 28.89 9.97 30.15
C LEU A 568 27.94 8.97 30.81
N ILE A 569 27.22 8.15 30.02
CA ILE A 569 26.32 7.11 30.54
C ILE A 569 26.91 5.69 30.42
N SER A 570 28.14 5.57 29.92
CA SER A 570 28.77 4.29 29.61
C SER A 570 29.15 3.46 30.85
N ASP A 571 29.34 4.12 32.00
CA ASP A 571 29.60 3.49 33.29
C ASP A 571 28.31 3.01 33.99
N GLN A 572 27.16 3.20 33.33
CA GLN A 572 25.82 2.85 33.83
C GLN A 572 25.44 3.60 35.12
N GLU A 573 26.01 4.77 35.35
CA GLU A 573 25.59 5.70 36.38
C GLU A 573 25.20 7.05 35.73
N TRP A 574 24.35 7.82 36.40
CA TRP A 574 24.02 9.18 35.97
C TRP A 574 24.15 10.11 37.18
N THR A 575 25.25 10.85 37.22
CA THR A 575 25.56 11.72 38.36
C THR A 575 25.23 13.19 38.07
N ALA A 576 25.17 14.00 39.13
CA ALA A 576 25.03 15.45 38.98
C ALA A 576 26.19 16.11 38.21
N TYR A 577 27.36 15.46 38.19
CA TYR A 577 28.50 15.92 37.39
C TYR A 577 28.27 15.67 35.90
N ASP A 578 27.75 14.51 35.54
CA ASP A 578 27.42 14.15 34.17
C ASP A 578 26.28 15.03 33.63
N ALA A 579 25.27 15.29 34.47
CA ALA A 579 24.19 16.22 34.16
C ALA A 579 24.69 17.65 33.88
N GLU A 580 25.72 18.12 34.61
CA GLU A 580 26.32 19.44 34.37
C GLU A 580 27.14 19.47 33.07
N GLN A 581 27.89 18.39 32.77
CA GLN A 581 28.63 18.28 31.52
C GLN A 581 27.69 18.19 30.30
N ALA A 582 26.57 17.47 30.46
CA ALA A 582 25.57 17.30 29.41
C ALA A 582 24.87 18.61 29.03
N LYS A 583 24.81 19.64 29.90
CA LYS A 583 24.17 20.92 29.57
C LYS A 583 24.77 21.59 28.34
N ALA A 584 26.11 21.69 28.27
CA ALA A 584 26.79 22.33 27.14
C ALA A 584 26.65 21.52 25.84
N LEU A 585 26.65 20.19 25.96
CA LEU A 585 26.41 19.29 24.85
C LEU A 585 24.97 19.46 24.33
N VAL A 586 23.97 19.44 25.22
CA VAL A 586 22.55 19.64 24.90
C VAL A 586 22.27 21.02 24.31
N GLU A 587 22.94 22.09 24.76
CA GLU A 587 22.82 23.40 24.12
C GLU A 587 23.30 23.38 22.66
N THR A 588 24.38 22.66 22.38
CA THR A 588 24.87 22.45 21.01
C THR A 588 23.84 21.68 20.18
N ILE A 589 23.28 20.60 20.74
CA ILE A 589 22.21 19.81 20.12
C ILE A 589 21.01 20.71 19.74
N VAL A 590 20.56 21.54 20.67
CA VAL A 590 19.42 22.44 20.46
C VAL A 590 19.72 23.45 19.34
N GLN A 591 20.93 24.04 19.34
CA GLN A 591 21.32 25.00 18.31
C GLN A 591 21.31 24.37 16.91
N GLU A 592 21.80 23.14 16.78
CA GLU A 592 21.82 22.42 15.50
C GLU A 592 20.41 22.06 15.02
N LEU A 593 19.52 21.65 15.92
CA LEU A 593 18.11 21.43 15.61
C LEU A 593 17.39 22.73 15.20
N GLU A 594 17.74 23.87 15.79
CA GLU A 594 17.22 25.19 15.37
C GLU A 594 17.65 25.57 13.94
N GLU A 595 18.88 25.23 13.52
CA GLU A 595 19.31 25.39 12.12
C GLU A 595 18.52 24.49 11.14
N LYS A 596 18.19 23.27 11.56
CA LYS A 596 17.32 22.37 10.79
C LYS A 596 15.87 22.87 10.70
N ILE A 597 15.34 23.48 11.77
CA ILE A 597 14.03 24.16 11.74
C ILE A 597 14.03 25.31 10.74
N ALA A 598 15.08 26.14 10.71
CA ALA A 598 15.19 27.22 9.73
C ALA A 598 15.20 26.68 8.27
N SER A 599 15.84 25.52 8.05
CA SER A 599 15.82 24.84 6.76
C SER A 599 14.42 24.31 6.40
N ALA A 600 13.68 23.77 7.38
CA ALA A 600 12.29 23.37 7.17
C ALA A 600 11.38 24.56 6.84
N GLU A 601 11.53 25.69 7.54
CA GLU A 601 10.79 26.93 7.25
C GLU A 601 11.06 27.46 5.83
N HIS A 602 12.30 27.35 5.37
CA HIS A 602 12.65 27.68 3.99
C HIS A 602 11.87 26.84 2.96
N TYR A 603 11.73 25.52 3.18
CA TYR A 603 10.94 24.67 2.30
C TYR A 603 9.43 24.88 2.42
N ILE A 604 8.91 25.26 3.60
CA ILE A 604 7.50 25.70 3.76
C ILE A 604 7.23 26.91 2.86
N GLU A 605 8.13 27.89 2.86
CA GLU A 605 8.01 29.08 2.02
C GLU A 605 8.07 28.72 0.53
N ILE A 606 9.07 27.92 0.11
CA ILE A 606 9.19 27.44 -1.27
C ILE A 606 7.92 26.69 -1.70
N GLY A 607 7.44 25.74 -0.90
CA GLY A 607 6.24 24.96 -1.19
C GLY A 607 5.01 25.85 -1.38
N SER A 608 4.87 26.88 -0.54
CA SER A 608 3.79 27.87 -0.63
C SER A 608 3.89 28.72 -1.91
N GLN A 609 5.11 29.14 -2.29
CA GLN A 609 5.36 29.89 -3.52
C GLN A 609 5.09 29.05 -4.78
N LEU A 610 5.43 27.76 -4.75
CA LEU A 610 5.18 26.81 -5.84
C LEU A 610 3.72 26.34 -5.90
N GLY A 611 2.90 26.62 -4.88
CA GLY A 611 1.55 26.06 -4.75
C GLY A 611 1.54 24.54 -4.55
N ASN A 612 2.63 23.97 -4.03
CA ASN A 612 2.81 22.54 -3.84
C ASN A 612 2.55 22.15 -2.37
N GLN A 613 1.33 21.72 -2.08
CA GLN A 613 0.91 21.39 -0.72
C GLN A 613 1.74 20.27 -0.09
N LYS A 614 2.17 19.26 -0.87
CA LYS A 614 3.00 18.16 -0.35
C LYS A 614 4.32 18.66 0.23
N VAL A 615 4.95 19.64 -0.42
CA VAL A 615 6.21 20.25 0.08
C VAL A 615 5.96 20.96 1.41
N VAL A 616 4.86 21.72 1.51
CA VAL A 616 4.47 22.41 2.75
C VAL A 616 4.20 21.42 3.87
N ASP A 617 3.45 20.36 3.58
CA ASP A 617 3.08 19.34 4.57
C ASP A 617 4.32 18.61 5.10
N TYR A 618 5.20 18.13 4.21
CA TYR A 618 6.43 17.44 4.62
C TYR A 618 7.37 18.36 5.40
N ALA A 619 7.56 19.60 4.95
CA ALA A 619 8.43 20.55 5.65
C ALA A 619 7.85 20.95 7.03
N THR A 620 6.53 21.05 7.15
CA THR A 620 5.85 21.32 8.43
C THR A 620 6.06 20.16 9.41
N LYS A 621 5.85 18.92 8.96
CA LYS A 621 6.13 17.73 9.77
C LYS A 621 7.60 17.66 10.20
N ALA A 622 8.54 17.95 9.31
CA ALA A 622 9.96 18.02 9.66
C ALA A 622 10.23 18.99 10.81
N LYS A 623 9.67 20.21 10.73
CA LYS A 623 9.76 21.22 11.79
C LYS A 623 9.16 20.74 13.11
N GLU A 624 8.02 20.06 13.08
CA GLU A 624 7.37 19.53 14.29
C GLU A 624 8.25 18.50 15.00
N HIS A 625 8.83 17.54 14.25
CA HIS A 625 9.75 16.55 14.81
C HIS A 625 11.01 17.18 15.40
N TYR A 626 11.62 18.18 14.74
CA TYR A 626 12.77 18.89 15.33
C TYR A 626 12.41 19.65 16.62
N LEU A 627 11.22 20.25 16.71
CA LEU A 627 10.76 20.91 17.93
C LEU A 627 10.53 19.92 19.08
N GLU A 628 10.02 18.73 18.76
CA GLU A 628 9.85 17.64 19.73
C GLU A 628 11.23 17.13 20.21
N ALA A 629 12.19 16.94 19.30
CA ALA A 629 13.57 16.62 19.63
C ALA A 629 14.19 17.67 20.57
N ILE A 630 14.03 18.97 20.29
CA ILE A 630 14.50 20.05 21.19
C ILE A 630 13.86 19.93 22.58
N THR A 631 12.56 19.61 22.62
CA THR A 631 11.80 19.49 23.88
C THR A 631 12.35 18.37 24.75
N TYR A 632 12.71 17.23 24.16
CA TYR A 632 13.30 16.11 24.90
C TYR A 632 14.79 16.31 25.20
N ALA A 633 15.56 16.93 24.31
CA ALA A 633 16.96 17.24 24.55
C ALA A 633 17.12 18.11 25.81
N LYS A 634 16.24 19.12 25.98
CA LYS A 634 16.21 19.98 27.17
C LYS A 634 15.89 19.26 28.48
N LYS A 635 15.35 18.03 28.45
CA LYS A 635 15.07 17.21 29.64
C LYS A 635 16.27 16.39 30.12
N ILE A 636 17.23 16.09 29.23
CA ILE A 636 18.43 15.30 29.52
C ILE A 636 19.21 15.82 30.74
N PRO A 637 19.63 17.10 30.82
CA PRO A 637 20.44 17.59 31.93
C PRO A 637 19.66 17.75 33.24
N THR A 638 18.33 17.65 33.18
CA THR A 638 17.43 17.71 34.35
C THR A 638 16.95 16.34 34.79
N SER A 639 17.38 15.27 34.12
CA SER A 639 17.03 13.90 34.45
C SER A 639 17.72 13.48 35.75
N GLU A 640 16.97 12.83 36.64
CA GLU A 640 17.48 12.28 37.91
C GLU A 640 17.86 10.80 37.81
N LYS A 641 17.51 10.13 36.69
CA LYS A 641 17.70 8.69 36.49
C LYS A 641 18.35 8.41 35.16
N LEU A 642 19.24 7.42 35.14
CA LEU A 642 19.90 6.94 33.93
C LEU A 642 18.89 6.46 32.88
N GLU A 643 17.84 5.73 33.30
CA GLU A 643 16.85 5.18 32.38
C GLU A 643 16.05 6.29 31.67
N ASP A 644 15.75 7.38 32.38
CA ASP A 644 15.07 8.54 31.80
C ASP A 644 15.99 9.29 30.82
N THR A 645 17.28 9.39 31.14
CA THR A 645 18.30 9.98 30.26
C THR A 645 18.45 9.19 28.96
N ILE A 646 18.62 7.86 29.05
CA ILE A 646 18.70 6.96 27.89
C ILE A 646 17.44 7.06 27.03
N ARG A 647 16.26 7.05 27.67
CA ARG A 647 14.97 7.18 26.96
C ARG A 647 14.87 8.52 26.22
N TYR A 648 15.28 9.62 26.85
CA TYR A 648 15.25 10.92 26.19
C TYR A 648 16.25 11.01 25.04
N LEU A 649 17.45 10.44 25.18
CA LEU A 649 18.41 10.36 24.07
C LEU A 649 17.84 9.60 22.88
N GLU A 650 17.21 8.44 23.11
CA GLU A 650 16.55 7.66 22.05
C GLU A 650 15.48 8.49 21.33
N ILE A 651 14.61 9.16 22.09
CA ILE A 651 13.55 10.02 21.51
C ILE A 651 14.15 11.15 20.68
N VAL A 652 15.18 11.84 21.19
CA VAL A 652 15.81 12.95 20.44
C VAL A 652 16.39 12.44 19.13
N ARG A 653 17.08 11.29 19.15
CA ARG A 653 17.66 10.68 17.95
C ARG A 653 16.58 10.31 16.94
N ASP A 654 15.56 9.55 17.35
CA ASP A 654 14.54 9.06 16.44
C ASP A 654 13.66 10.21 15.88
N GLU A 655 13.35 11.22 16.70
CA GLU A 655 12.66 12.44 16.24
C GLU A 655 13.48 13.27 15.25
N GLU A 656 14.78 13.47 15.52
CA GLU A 656 15.65 14.15 14.56
C GLU A 656 15.69 13.39 13.23
N MET A 657 15.83 12.06 13.29
CA MET A 657 15.85 11.21 12.10
C MET A 657 14.54 11.31 11.32
N ALA A 658 13.39 11.21 11.98
CA ALA A 658 12.09 11.42 11.34
C ALA A 658 12.02 12.81 10.68
N GLY A 659 12.47 13.85 11.39
CA GLY A 659 12.57 15.21 10.86
C GLY A 659 13.43 15.31 9.61
N ASP A 660 14.59 14.64 9.59
CA ASP A 660 15.51 14.61 8.46
C ASP A 660 14.87 13.95 7.24
N TYR A 661 14.21 12.80 7.40
CA TYR A 661 13.52 12.12 6.31
C TYR A 661 12.37 12.97 5.76
N TYR A 662 11.57 13.64 6.61
CA TYR A 662 10.53 14.56 6.16
C TYR A 662 11.10 15.80 5.44
N LEU A 663 12.21 16.35 5.92
CA LEU A 663 12.88 17.46 5.24
C LEU A 663 13.39 17.03 3.86
N GLU A 664 13.84 15.77 3.72
CA GLU A 664 14.23 15.21 2.44
C GLU A 664 13.05 15.04 1.50
N ALA A 665 11.94 14.53 2.03
CA ALA A 665 10.69 14.42 1.29
C ALA A 665 10.27 15.79 0.74
N ALA A 666 10.32 16.84 1.57
CA ALA A 666 10.01 18.20 1.15
C ALA A 666 10.94 18.69 0.03
N ARG A 667 12.26 18.47 0.19
CA ARG A 667 13.26 18.81 -0.82
C ARG A 667 12.99 18.09 -2.14
N LEU A 668 12.85 16.77 -2.11
CA LEU A 668 12.59 15.95 -3.31
C LEU A 668 11.29 16.36 -4.02
N ALA A 669 10.21 16.57 -3.25
CA ALA A 669 8.93 17.00 -3.79
C ALA A 669 9.00 18.40 -4.44
N SER A 670 9.85 19.30 -3.92
CA SER A 670 10.02 20.65 -4.49
C SER A 670 10.62 20.64 -5.89
N TYR A 671 11.36 19.59 -6.24
CA TYR A 671 11.97 19.39 -7.56
C TYR A 671 11.26 18.32 -8.41
N GLY A 672 10.09 17.84 -7.98
CA GLY A 672 9.26 16.91 -8.76
C GLY A 672 9.60 15.41 -8.60
N ALA A 673 10.50 15.03 -7.68
CA ALA A 673 10.80 13.64 -7.36
C ALA A 673 9.78 13.04 -6.37
N TYR A 674 8.50 13.02 -6.77
CA TYR A 674 7.39 12.70 -5.86
C TYR A 674 7.42 11.28 -5.28
N ASP A 675 7.80 10.27 -6.06
CA ASP A 675 7.79 8.87 -5.59
C ASP A 675 8.85 8.63 -4.50
N GLN A 676 10.03 9.22 -4.66
CA GLN A 676 11.08 9.18 -3.64
C GLN A 676 10.70 10.04 -2.43
N ALA A 677 10.05 11.19 -2.65
CA ALA A 677 9.57 12.03 -1.56
C ALA A 677 8.54 11.29 -0.68
N GLU A 678 7.59 10.59 -1.30
CA GLU A 678 6.60 9.78 -0.58
C GLU A 678 7.26 8.65 0.20
N THR A 679 8.24 7.95 -0.40
CA THR A 679 9.04 6.92 0.28
C THR A 679 9.75 7.46 1.52
N MET A 680 10.36 8.65 1.42
CA MET A 680 11.02 9.29 2.56
C MET A 680 10.03 9.67 3.65
N ALA A 681 8.86 10.19 3.28
CA ALA A 681 7.81 10.56 4.23
C ALA A 681 7.23 9.34 4.96
N GLU A 682 6.95 8.23 4.25
CA GLU A 682 6.50 6.96 4.86
C GLU A 682 7.56 6.38 5.81
N THR A 683 8.84 6.52 5.45
CA THR A 683 9.94 6.09 6.32
C THR A 683 10.03 6.95 7.58
N ALA A 684 9.87 8.27 7.43
CA ALA A 684 9.84 9.20 8.56
C ALA A 684 8.70 8.87 9.54
N GLU A 685 7.51 8.56 9.03
CA GLU A 685 6.35 8.17 9.85
C GLU A 685 6.63 6.91 10.66
N LYS A 686 7.21 5.86 10.06
CA LYS A 686 7.58 4.64 10.78
C LYS A 686 8.64 4.88 11.86
N ILE A 687 9.58 5.80 11.64
CA ILE A 687 10.59 6.17 12.65
C ILE A 687 9.92 6.93 13.81
N ALA A 688 9.03 7.88 13.49
CA ALA A 688 8.28 8.63 14.50
C ALA A 688 7.39 7.71 15.36
N ASP A 689 6.78 6.68 14.78
CA ASP A 689 5.99 5.69 15.51
C ASP A 689 6.84 4.96 16.57
N VAL A 690 8.13 4.71 16.29
CA VAL A 690 9.06 4.13 17.26
C VAL A 690 9.38 5.11 18.38
N ALA A 691 9.65 6.38 18.05
CA ALA A 691 9.87 7.41 19.07
C ALA A 691 8.66 7.56 20.01
N ASP A 692 7.44 7.47 19.47
CA ASP A 692 6.19 7.56 20.23
C ASP A 692 6.00 6.44 21.26
N GLU A 693 6.59 5.24 21.05
CA GLU A 693 6.60 4.17 22.05
C GLU A 693 7.31 4.58 23.36
N TYR A 694 8.30 5.48 23.25
CA TYR A 694 9.15 5.91 24.36
C TYR A 694 8.69 7.20 25.03
N LYS A 695 7.93 8.06 24.33
CA LYS A 695 7.45 9.33 24.89
C LYS A 695 6.46 9.18 26.04
N GLY A 696 5.82 8.00 26.18
CA GLY A 696 4.85 7.74 27.24
C GLY A 696 3.64 8.67 27.11
N THR A 697 2.83 8.47 26.07
CA THR A 697 1.59 9.23 25.92
C THR A 697 0.45 8.57 26.70
N ILE A 698 -0.36 9.39 27.39
CA ILE A 698 -1.66 8.95 27.94
C ILE A 698 -2.53 8.31 26.85
N LEU A 699 -2.29 8.67 25.59
CA LEU A 699 -3.02 8.19 24.43
C LEU A 699 -2.42 6.91 23.79
N GLY A 700 -1.10 6.73 23.77
CA GLY A 700 -0.46 5.53 23.19
C GLY A 700 -0.70 4.25 24.00
N GLY A 701 -0.91 4.37 25.31
CA GLY A 701 -1.31 3.24 26.16
C GLY A 701 -2.80 2.87 26.08
N ILE A 702 -3.65 3.77 25.58
CA ILE A 702 -5.12 3.58 25.54
C ILE A 702 -5.60 3.24 24.12
N PHE A 703 -4.98 3.80 23.09
CA PHE A 703 -5.32 3.60 21.68
C PHE A 703 -4.07 3.10 20.96
N GLY A 704 -4.07 1.83 20.57
CA GLY A 704 -2.93 1.20 19.91
C GLY A 704 -2.48 1.92 18.64
N THR A 705 -1.30 1.56 18.16
CA THR A 705 -0.48 2.14 17.06
C THR A 705 -1.14 2.29 15.67
N ASN A 706 -2.47 2.13 15.54
CA ASN A 706 -3.21 2.28 14.28
C ASN A 706 -4.33 3.35 14.36
N PHE A 707 -4.29 4.27 15.33
CA PHE A 707 -5.37 5.24 15.55
C PHE A 707 -5.12 6.53 14.75
N GLN A 708 -5.92 6.76 13.70
CA GLN A 708 -5.82 7.99 12.90
C GLN A 708 -6.31 9.22 13.71
N LEU A 709 -5.56 10.32 13.67
CA LEU A 709 -5.85 11.56 14.41
C LEU A 709 -7.26 12.12 14.15
N GLY A 710 -7.85 11.83 12.99
CA GLY A 710 -9.22 12.19 12.63
C GLY A 710 -10.30 11.52 13.49
N ASP A 711 -10.06 10.28 13.94
CA ASP A 711 -11.00 9.53 14.78
C ASP A 711 -10.96 9.99 16.25
N LEU A 712 -9.81 10.49 16.71
CA LEU A 712 -9.63 11.06 18.04
C LEU A 712 -10.51 12.31 18.24
N ILE A 713 -10.57 13.18 17.22
CA ILE A 713 -11.37 14.40 17.25
C ILE A 713 -12.86 14.05 17.35
N TRP A 714 -13.33 13.06 16.59
CA TRP A 714 -14.71 12.59 16.69
C TRP A 714 -15.04 11.97 18.05
N TRP A 715 -14.07 11.26 18.66
CA TRP A 715 -14.21 10.68 19.99
C TRP A 715 -14.31 11.74 21.10
N LEU A 716 -13.46 12.76 21.05
CA LEU A 716 -13.49 13.87 22.00
C LEU A 716 -14.77 14.70 21.85
N ILE A 717 -15.25 14.88 20.62
CA ILE A 717 -16.55 15.52 20.34
C ILE A 717 -17.69 14.66 20.91
N ALA A 718 -17.68 13.35 20.71
CA ALA A 718 -18.70 12.45 21.25
C ALA A 718 -18.73 12.46 22.79
N LEU A 719 -17.56 12.41 23.43
CA LEU A 719 -17.43 12.50 24.89
C LEU A 719 -17.93 13.86 25.41
N ALA A 720 -17.55 14.96 24.76
CA ALA A 720 -18.01 16.30 25.13
C ALA A 720 -19.54 16.45 24.99
N ILE A 721 -20.13 15.88 23.94
CA ILE A 721 -21.58 15.88 23.73
C ILE A 721 -22.28 15.03 24.80
N VAL A 722 -21.81 13.82 25.05
CA VAL A 722 -22.41 12.91 26.04
C VAL A 722 -22.30 13.49 27.45
N ALA A 723 -21.13 13.98 27.84
CA ALA A 723 -20.91 14.63 29.12
C ALA A 723 -21.73 15.91 29.26
N GLY A 724 -21.83 16.73 28.21
CA GLY A 724 -22.63 17.96 28.17
C GLY A 724 -24.13 17.69 28.32
N VAL A 725 -24.66 16.68 27.61
CA VAL A 725 -26.06 16.26 27.73
C VAL A 725 -26.36 15.78 29.16
N PHE A 726 -25.47 14.97 29.76
CA PHE A 726 -25.65 14.52 31.13
C PHE A 726 -25.47 15.62 32.17
N TYR A 727 -24.61 16.60 31.90
CA TYR A 727 -24.44 17.78 32.75
C TYR A 727 -25.74 18.58 32.82
N VAL A 728 -26.35 18.84 31.66
CA VAL A 728 -27.60 19.60 31.56
C VAL A 728 -28.78 18.83 32.16
N LEU A 729 -28.87 17.51 31.94
CA LEU A 729 -30.01 16.71 32.38
C LEU A 729 -29.93 16.24 33.83
N PHE A 730 -28.72 16.00 34.36
CA PHE A 730 -28.51 15.31 35.64
C PHE A 730 -27.45 15.98 36.54
N GLY A 731 -26.87 17.10 36.10
CA GLY A 731 -25.90 17.89 36.87
C GLY A 731 -24.46 17.36 36.83
N LYS A 732 -23.53 18.16 37.36
CA LYS A 732 -22.08 17.96 37.26
C LYS A 732 -21.59 16.56 37.65
N ARG A 733 -22.14 15.98 38.72
CA ARG A 733 -21.70 14.66 39.22
C ARG A 733 -22.08 13.51 38.30
N ALA A 734 -23.21 13.61 37.60
CA ALA A 734 -23.63 12.59 36.64
C ALA A 734 -22.81 12.68 35.34
N ALA A 735 -22.50 13.89 34.87
CA ALA A 735 -21.61 14.11 33.73
C ALA A 735 -20.21 13.53 33.95
N VAL A 736 -19.63 13.77 35.13
CA VAL A 736 -18.32 13.23 35.49
C VAL A 736 -18.36 11.70 35.57
N LEU A 737 -19.39 11.12 36.19
CA LEU A 737 -19.52 9.66 36.29
C LEU A 737 -19.68 9.00 34.92
N VAL A 738 -20.41 9.64 33.99
CA VAL A 738 -20.56 9.15 32.61
C VAL A 738 -19.27 9.33 31.82
N ALA A 739 -18.56 10.46 31.94
CA ALA A 739 -17.27 10.65 31.28
C ALA A 739 -16.23 9.62 31.75
N VAL A 740 -16.17 9.33 33.05
CA VAL A 740 -15.29 8.30 33.62
C VAL A 740 -15.71 6.89 33.17
N LEU A 741 -17.00 6.57 33.14
CA LEU A 741 -17.48 5.29 32.62
C LEU A 741 -17.22 5.12 31.12
N PHE A 742 -17.31 6.20 30.34
CA PHE A 742 -17.08 6.21 28.90
C PHE A 742 -15.58 6.05 28.59
N LEU A 743 -14.70 6.70 29.35
CA LEU A 743 -13.25 6.49 29.31
C LEU A 743 -12.88 5.06 29.75
N ALA A 744 -13.50 4.54 30.81
CA ALA A 744 -13.29 3.16 31.24
C ALA A 744 -13.78 2.14 30.20
N PHE A 745 -14.87 2.43 29.49
CA PHE A 745 -15.35 1.60 28.39
C PHE A 745 -14.39 1.63 27.19
N ALA A 746 -13.87 2.81 26.82
CA ALA A 746 -12.88 2.97 25.76
C ALA A 746 -11.58 2.19 26.04
N VAL A 747 -11.12 2.21 27.30
CA VAL A 747 -9.94 1.46 27.76
C VAL A 747 -10.19 -0.07 27.77
N LEU A 748 -11.42 -0.50 28.05
CA LEU A 748 -11.78 -1.92 28.07
C LEU A 748 -12.06 -2.49 26.67
N ASP A 749 -12.44 -1.65 25.70
CA ASP A 749 -12.80 -2.05 24.34
C ASP A 749 -11.61 -2.58 23.53
N SER A 750 -10.40 -2.07 23.77
CA SER A 750 -9.22 -2.42 22.96
C SER A 750 -8.67 -3.83 23.24
N ASN A 751 -8.78 -4.34 24.47
CA ASN A 751 -8.21 -5.65 24.84
C ASN A 751 -9.26 -6.71 25.24
N LEU A 752 -10.46 -6.32 25.69
CA LEU A 752 -11.43 -7.27 26.21
C LEU A 752 -12.38 -7.80 25.12
N ILE A 753 -12.78 -7.01 24.12
CA ILE A 753 -13.68 -7.49 23.05
C ILE A 753 -12.96 -8.46 22.11
N GLY A 754 -11.69 -8.23 21.76
CA GLY A 754 -10.88 -9.21 21.02
C GLY A 754 -10.70 -10.53 21.78
N ALA A 755 -10.40 -10.45 23.09
CA ALA A 755 -10.21 -11.63 23.93
C ALA A 755 -11.53 -12.36 24.27
N ILE A 756 -12.65 -11.64 24.38
CA ILE A 756 -13.98 -12.20 24.61
C ILE A 756 -14.57 -12.77 23.32
N LEU A 757 -14.38 -12.13 22.16
CA LEU A 757 -14.80 -12.70 20.87
C LEU A 757 -13.98 -13.94 20.50
N ALA A 758 -12.68 -13.97 20.81
CA ALA A 758 -11.84 -15.15 20.69
C ALA A 758 -12.26 -16.30 21.65
N LYS A 759 -12.81 -15.97 22.83
CA LYS A 759 -13.30 -16.98 23.80
C LYS A 759 -14.76 -17.39 23.62
N ILE A 760 -15.60 -16.56 23.00
CA ILE A 760 -17.04 -16.80 22.83
C ILE A 760 -17.37 -17.28 21.41
N GLY A 761 -16.55 -16.96 20.41
CA GLY A 761 -16.73 -17.38 19.01
C GLY A 761 -15.84 -18.55 18.62
N GLY A 762 -16.27 -19.78 18.92
CA GLY A 762 -15.69 -21.00 18.33
C GLY A 762 -16.03 -21.16 16.83
N PHE A 763 -15.82 -20.14 16.00
CA PHE A 763 -16.05 -20.16 14.55
C PHE A 763 -14.92 -19.46 13.79
N SER A 764 -14.18 -20.25 13.00
CA SER A 764 -12.97 -19.91 12.24
C SER A 764 -13.23 -19.12 10.94
N LEU A 765 -13.88 -17.95 11.01
CA LEU A 765 -14.19 -17.16 9.80
C LEU A 765 -13.38 -15.85 9.66
N LEU A 766 -12.64 -15.43 10.69
CA LEU A 766 -11.87 -14.18 10.67
C LEU A 766 -10.39 -14.34 10.25
N ASP A 767 -9.89 -15.57 10.10
CA ASP A 767 -8.60 -15.83 9.43
C ASP A 767 -8.68 -15.68 7.90
N LYS A 768 -9.88 -15.43 7.34
CA LYS A 768 -10.09 -15.25 5.89
C LYS A 768 -10.36 -13.81 5.44
N LEU A 769 -10.26 -12.84 6.36
CA LEU A 769 -10.50 -11.42 6.05
C LEU A 769 -9.27 -10.51 6.22
N LYS A 770 -8.11 -11.08 6.56
CA LYS A 770 -6.81 -10.43 6.30
C LYS A 770 -6.31 -10.79 4.91
N PHE A 771 -7.01 -10.31 3.90
CA PHE A 771 -6.52 -10.28 2.51
C PHE A 771 -7.32 -9.22 1.74
N TRP A 772 -6.82 -7.99 1.79
CA TRP A 772 -6.81 -6.99 0.71
C TRP A 772 -5.69 -6.00 1.03
#